data_AF-A0A179EWR3-F1
#
_entry.id   AF-A0A179EWR3-F1
#
_cell.length_a   1.000
_cell.length_b   1.000
_cell.length_c   1.000
_cell.angle_alpha   90.00
_cell.angle_beta   90.00
_cell.angle_gamma   90.00
#
_symmetry.space_group_name_H-M   'P 1'
#
loop_
_entity.id
_entity.type
_entity.pdbx_description
1 polymer ?
#
loop_
_entity_poly.entity_id
_entity_poly.type
_entity_poly.pdbx_seq_one_letter_code
_entity_poly.pdbx_strand_id
1 'polypeptide(L)'
;MEVEKPSKLISRILVSRSTVHLGESFQISVRTAGKKKSSIHVAINGTLGKEQYLQLTGKPGKRKIFVTAFADNKRCESREVVIEAIQRSDCDKFPEIEVSKGHHQNHDVVFRVSNGKEVAPDPGTRYLWDFGRGQKGVSAEPVLTHSFEDSLDPDSPYTTFHVMLTVVGRNETKITAARSFTMWNSYVVDKLRGLLKPKLTYEFRALRDQKMLTAAFTVHNVEDEPLEFDTQNLEYLRDDPEAVNPISRATKVDFVIIAKSANTYDCSILHADLPAGCFGYAVHLTGHTRSKKVVRASAYFEYCDNNRALRVIRDPKAIRVFNDLRNDSCCRRRIDSFTRVEVEEHLRRATNEISLDTIDLVRGVLDQRTLAMNGGRSGVEDFVGRECVPDEEPPVDGIVCQLTEEWAWVVVPGRIINAQKGDTILSPGGNSAIGGLLKQVTPPQMYSHNGIMTQNFYTIRHSTGSTAWLKDHLAGSFLGNKGTDGIEPDALKYLWPGTVDQSVEEAFNGSRFPDPEGRTDEYGQIKTYRIADFSAEPSINANAEFIDPLVVKPHPYDEALHPEVRTILHKVAEAAKSIRGHYRFFCYTDGHISDPAFGAAYRAPDRGPTWWASNTLPTVCASFVWAAMRAVKDPQVRLEGRNTFTVPGDLEDSDIQSGAQVDTQTVDGLYHYTAEERTTAANWLYKYFYDLAEANFPDWIPNWLAGDAPDDVANQVCNTFAFDWSGKDEAGNHAKDSDRWKEPGDGRAVSPNDIKNWDAPTHSDGNSNVFRGVYGHSEKVIYRPARIEWRRINRWVKTKAKSFAKGDVAYRGNAVAGALVKAGGKTTVTQLDGTFKLELPSGSYHIEAGKPISGLYAEGSSDATLLEGQTVDVRILLSDPPELFRQVVLRGTMHLKDEENWPDSNEYATRVMSPRFINIGPYGTHAELGWNEGMGGEVRAELYLNLDWIPGSSITVTWTLKLFEGTSEATDDLDGELSGSLSVAKDATQELPVKVKNTDEGDDDYVDLRLFISNNRAP
;
A
#
# COMPACT_ATOMS: atom_id res chain seq x y z
N MET A 1 -29.53 -49.50 2.57
CA MET A 1 -28.76 -48.25 2.76
C MET A 1 -28.54 -47.65 1.39
N GLU A 2 -29.29 -46.63 1.03
CA GLU A 2 -29.03 -45.85 -0.17
C GLU A 2 -27.72 -45.08 0.01
N VAL A 3 -26.79 -45.27 -0.92
CA VAL A 3 -25.63 -44.41 -1.09
C VAL A 3 -26.15 -43.07 -1.60
N GLU A 4 -26.09 -42.05 -0.76
CA GLU A 4 -26.48 -40.69 -1.12
C GLU A 4 -25.63 -40.25 -2.34
N LYS A 5 -26.27 -40.03 -3.49
CA LYS A 5 -25.60 -39.50 -4.69
C LYS A 5 -24.95 -38.14 -4.34
N PRO A 6 -23.75 -37.82 -4.87
CA PRO A 6 -23.14 -36.51 -4.63
C PRO A 6 -24.10 -35.40 -5.10
N SER A 7 -24.58 -34.62 -4.13
CA SER A 7 -25.45 -33.47 -4.37
C SER A 7 -24.65 -32.40 -5.13
N LYS A 8 -24.94 -32.21 -6.42
CA LYS A 8 -24.36 -31.14 -7.25
C LYS A 8 -24.66 -29.77 -6.63
N LEU A 9 -23.66 -28.97 -6.27
CA LEU A 9 -23.80 -27.58 -5.84
C LEU A 9 -24.07 -26.65 -7.02
N ILE A 10 -23.44 -26.92 -8.16
CA ILE A 10 -23.66 -26.22 -9.43
C ILE A 10 -24.77 -26.95 -10.19
N SER A 11 -25.95 -26.33 -10.28
CA SER A 11 -27.02 -26.88 -11.12
C SER A 11 -26.73 -26.65 -12.61
N ARG A 12 -26.23 -25.46 -12.97
CA ARG A 12 -25.97 -25.06 -14.35
C ARG A 12 -24.99 -23.89 -14.40
N ILE A 13 -24.09 -23.93 -15.39
CA ILE A 13 -23.31 -22.76 -15.80
C ILE A 13 -23.91 -22.29 -17.13
N LEU A 14 -24.23 -21.01 -17.19
CA LEU A 14 -24.71 -20.32 -18.38
C LEU A 14 -23.58 -19.44 -18.86
N VAL A 15 -23.19 -19.62 -20.12
CA VAL A 15 -22.23 -18.76 -20.79
C VAL A 15 -23.00 -18.09 -21.91
N SER A 16 -22.93 -16.76 -22.01
CA SER A 16 -23.63 -16.05 -23.08
C SER A 16 -23.09 -16.45 -24.46
N ARG A 17 -21.79 -16.80 -24.57
CA ARG A 17 -21.10 -17.23 -25.79
C ARG A 17 -19.93 -18.17 -25.48
N SER A 18 -19.80 -19.28 -26.21
CA SER A 18 -18.67 -20.23 -26.09
C SER A 18 -17.49 -19.91 -27.02
N THR A 19 -17.72 -19.08 -28.03
CA THR A 19 -16.72 -18.53 -28.94
C THR A 19 -16.90 -17.02 -28.93
N VAL A 20 -15.84 -16.29 -28.64
CA VAL A 20 -15.85 -14.82 -28.48
C VAL A 20 -14.69 -14.21 -29.24
N HIS A 21 -14.89 -13.01 -29.75
CA HIS A 21 -13.77 -12.25 -30.29
C HIS A 21 -12.92 -11.66 -29.17
N LEU A 22 -11.63 -11.44 -29.43
CA LEU A 22 -10.77 -10.73 -28.49
C LEU A 22 -11.34 -9.33 -28.18
N GLY A 23 -11.31 -8.95 -26.90
CA GLY A 23 -11.95 -7.75 -26.35
C GLY A 23 -13.47 -7.83 -26.24
N GLU A 24 -14.14 -8.82 -26.82
CA GLU A 24 -15.60 -8.94 -26.74
C GLU A 24 -16.05 -9.32 -25.32
N SER A 25 -17.02 -8.57 -24.79
CA SER A 25 -17.62 -8.88 -23.50
C SER A 25 -18.56 -10.07 -23.59
N PHE A 26 -18.35 -11.05 -22.72
CA PHE A 26 -19.26 -12.17 -22.54
C PHE A 26 -19.54 -12.37 -21.05
N GLN A 27 -20.68 -12.99 -20.76
CA GLN A 27 -21.18 -13.16 -19.41
C GLN A 27 -21.15 -14.63 -19.04
N ILE A 28 -20.69 -14.91 -17.82
CA ILE A 28 -20.87 -16.20 -17.18
C ILE A 28 -21.81 -15.99 -16.00
N SER A 29 -22.87 -16.80 -15.94
CA SER A 29 -23.83 -16.83 -14.84
C SER A 29 -23.98 -18.25 -14.31
N VAL A 30 -23.99 -18.41 -13.00
CA VAL A 30 -23.99 -19.71 -12.34
C VAL A 30 -25.27 -19.88 -11.52
N ARG A 31 -25.99 -20.97 -11.80
CA ARG A 31 -27.16 -21.38 -11.02
C ARG A 31 -26.75 -22.48 -10.05
N THR A 32 -26.98 -22.28 -8.77
CA THR A 32 -26.67 -23.26 -7.72
C THR A 32 -27.89 -24.13 -7.40
N ALA A 33 -27.69 -25.33 -6.87
CA ALA A 33 -28.76 -26.33 -6.70
C ALA A 33 -29.56 -26.23 -5.38
N GLY A 34 -29.42 -25.16 -4.61
CA GLY A 34 -29.98 -25.05 -3.26
C GLY A 34 -31.40 -24.46 -3.18
N LYS A 35 -32.29 -25.11 -2.41
CA LYS A 35 -33.42 -24.43 -1.73
C LYS A 35 -32.84 -23.63 -0.55
N LYS A 36 -33.33 -22.41 -0.33
CA LYS A 36 -33.12 -21.38 0.75
C LYS A 36 -32.36 -21.67 2.08
N LYS A 37 -31.92 -22.88 2.43
CA LYS A 37 -31.39 -23.25 3.77
C LYS A 37 -29.86 -23.34 3.91
N SER A 38 -29.05 -23.28 2.84
CA SER A 38 -27.58 -23.13 2.94
C SER A 38 -27.12 -22.12 1.91
N SER A 39 -26.30 -21.12 2.31
CA SER A 39 -25.81 -20.14 1.36
C SER A 39 -24.75 -20.81 0.49
N ILE A 40 -24.99 -20.84 -0.82
CA ILE A 40 -24.01 -21.33 -1.81
C ILE A 40 -23.41 -20.10 -2.45
N HIS A 41 -22.11 -19.96 -2.27
CA HIS A 41 -21.25 -18.94 -2.86
C HIS A 41 -20.66 -19.46 -4.16
N VAL A 42 -20.31 -18.54 -5.05
CA VAL A 42 -19.73 -18.85 -6.36
C VAL A 42 -18.55 -17.94 -6.60
N ALA A 43 -17.47 -18.51 -7.13
CA ALA A 43 -16.35 -17.80 -7.70
C ALA A 43 -16.19 -18.16 -9.18
N ILE A 44 -15.91 -17.16 -10.03
CA ILE A 44 -15.60 -17.34 -11.46
C ILE A 44 -14.16 -16.82 -11.67
N ASN A 45 -13.26 -17.73 -12.05
CA ASN A 45 -11.79 -17.53 -12.04
C ASN A 45 -11.24 -17.07 -10.68
N GLY A 46 -11.88 -17.47 -9.58
CA GLY A 46 -11.54 -17.01 -8.23
C GLY A 46 -12.19 -15.69 -7.83
N THR A 47 -12.86 -14.98 -8.75
CA THR A 47 -13.64 -13.76 -8.44
C THR A 47 -14.96 -14.12 -7.80
N LEU A 48 -15.25 -13.61 -6.61
CA LEU A 48 -16.56 -13.86 -5.98
C LEU A 48 -17.70 -13.21 -6.78
N GLY A 49 -18.77 -13.95 -6.99
CA GLY A 49 -19.95 -13.50 -7.72
C GLY A 49 -20.58 -14.62 -8.55
N LYS A 50 -21.92 -14.68 -8.56
CA LYS A 50 -22.68 -15.64 -9.37
C LYS A 50 -22.76 -15.25 -10.84
N GLU A 51 -22.33 -14.03 -11.16
CA GLU A 51 -22.40 -13.43 -12.48
C GLU A 51 -21.18 -12.54 -12.70
N GLN A 52 -20.48 -12.73 -13.80
CA GLN A 52 -19.31 -11.93 -14.18
C GLN A 52 -19.33 -11.64 -15.69
N TYR A 53 -19.08 -10.39 -16.06
CA TYR A 53 -18.72 -9.98 -17.41
C TYR A 53 -17.20 -10.02 -17.55
N LEU A 54 -16.73 -10.80 -18.52
CA LEU A 54 -15.33 -11.03 -18.81
C LEU A 54 -14.99 -10.58 -20.23
N GLN A 55 -13.72 -10.26 -20.45
CA GLN A 55 -13.13 -9.97 -21.75
C GLN A 55 -11.84 -10.79 -21.85
N LEU A 56 -11.61 -11.43 -22.99
CA LEU A 56 -10.38 -12.16 -23.30
C LEU A 56 -9.51 -11.27 -24.20
N THR A 57 -8.24 -11.11 -23.86
CA THR A 57 -7.27 -10.30 -24.61
C THR A 57 -6.03 -11.16 -24.96
N GLY A 58 -5.14 -10.64 -25.81
CA GLY A 58 -3.92 -11.33 -26.26
C GLY A 58 -4.13 -12.29 -27.43
N LYS A 59 -3.30 -13.34 -27.55
CA LYS A 59 -3.31 -14.27 -28.71
C LYS A 59 -4.61 -15.11 -28.80
N PRO A 60 -5.16 -15.40 -29.98
CA PRO A 60 -6.31 -16.32 -30.14
C PRO A 60 -6.05 -17.71 -29.53
N GLY A 61 -7.12 -18.41 -29.16
CA GLY A 61 -7.05 -19.80 -28.68
C GLY A 61 -8.06 -20.14 -27.59
N LYS A 62 -8.03 -21.39 -27.14
CA LYS A 62 -8.92 -21.87 -26.07
C LYS A 62 -8.47 -21.30 -24.72
N ARG A 63 -9.43 -20.79 -23.96
CA ARG A 63 -9.26 -20.27 -22.60
C ARG A 63 -10.14 -21.07 -21.64
N LYS A 64 -9.56 -21.50 -20.53
CA LYS A 64 -10.26 -22.21 -19.47
C LYS A 64 -10.75 -21.20 -18.44
N ILE A 65 -12.02 -21.26 -18.11
CA ILE A 65 -12.64 -20.49 -17.04
C ILE A 65 -13.07 -21.46 -15.95
N PHE A 66 -12.58 -21.25 -14.74
CA PHE A 66 -12.91 -22.07 -13.58
C PHE A 66 -14.11 -21.49 -12.84
N VAL A 67 -15.13 -22.30 -12.63
CA VAL A 67 -16.31 -21.95 -11.83
C VAL A 67 -16.33 -22.82 -10.60
N THR A 68 -16.17 -22.21 -9.43
CA THR A 68 -16.16 -22.89 -8.15
C THR A 68 -17.40 -22.49 -7.36
N ALA A 69 -18.22 -23.45 -6.95
CA ALA A 69 -19.29 -23.22 -5.98
C ALA A 69 -18.93 -23.88 -4.66
N PHE A 70 -19.14 -23.17 -3.56
CA PHE A 70 -18.89 -23.70 -2.23
C PHE A 70 -20.07 -23.33 -1.31
N ALA A 71 -20.45 -24.27 -0.46
CA ALA A 71 -21.51 -24.10 0.52
C ALA A 71 -20.92 -23.94 1.92
N ASP A 72 -21.64 -23.25 2.81
CA ASP A 72 -21.23 -23.08 4.21
C ASP A 72 -20.94 -24.41 4.93
N ASN A 73 -21.54 -25.51 4.46
CA ASN A 73 -21.27 -26.86 4.96
C ASN A 73 -20.04 -27.53 4.32
N LYS A 74 -19.10 -26.72 3.81
CA LYS A 74 -17.77 -27.10 3.30
C LYS A 74 -17.79 -28.07 2.11
N ARG A 75 -18.92 -28.22 1.44
CA ARG A 75 -18.94 -28.88 0.12
C ARG A 75 -18.47 -27.87 -0.90
N CYS A 76 -17.56 -28.28 -1.77
CA CYS A 76 -17.15 -27.54 -2.96
C CYS A 76 -17.49 -28.33 -4.22
N GLU A 77 -17.71 -27.63 -5.32
CA GLU A 77 -17.80 -28.19 -6.66
C GLU A 77 -17.15 -27.21 -7.62
N SER A 78 -16.08 -27.64 -8.28
CA SER A 78 -15.42 -26.89 -9.34
C SER A 78 -15.77 -27.47 -10.70
N ARG A 79 -16.00 -26.60 -11.68
CA ARG A 79 -16.24 -26.96 -13.07
C ARG A 79 -15.45 -26.08 -14.00
N GLU A 80 -14.90 -26.70 -15.04
CA GLU A 80 -14.22 -25.99 -16.12
C GLU A 80 -15.21 -25.63 -17.23
N VAL A 81 -15.08 -24.42 -17.77
CA VAL A 81 -15.73 -23.97 -19.00
C VAL A 81 -14.64 -23.54 -19.97
N VAL A 82 -14.67 -24.09 -21.18
CA VAL A 82 -13.74 -23.67 -22.24
C VAL A 82 -14.42 -22.61 -23.12
N ILE A 83 -13.76 -21.48 -23.28
CA ILE A 83 -14.14 -20.38 -24.17
C ILE A 83 -13.10 -20.31 -25.29
N GLU A 84 -13.53 -20.28 -26.54
CA GLU A 84 -12.65 -20.09 -27.68
C GLU A 84 -12.52 -18.60 -27.99
N ALA A 85 -11.33 -18.04 -27.83
CA ALA A 85 -11.01 -16.68 -28.25
C ALA A 85 -10.55 -16.69 -29.71
N ILE A 86 -11.21 -15.94 -30.57
CA ILE A 86 -10.85 -15.83 -31.99
C ILE A 86 -10.50 -14.39 -32.35
N GLN A 87 -9.56 -14.22 -33.28
CA GLN A 87 -9.32 -12.92 -33.90
C GLN A 87 -10.49 -12.57 -34.81
N ARG A 88 -10.93 -11.31 -34.79
CA ARG A 88 -11.90 -10.78 -35.76
C ARG A 88 -11.20 -10.58 -37.12
N SER A 89 -11.89 -10.88 -38.22
CA SER A 89 -11.36 -10.70 -39.59
C SER A 89 -11.56 -9.29 -40.15
N ASP A 90 -12.36 -8.46 -39.49
CA ASP A 90 -12.68 -7.07 -39.81
C ASP A 90 -12.02 -6.09 -38.81
N CYS A 91 -11.78 -4.85 -39.25
CA CYS A 91 -11.06 -3.82 -38.49
C CYS A 91 -11.81 -3.28 -37.25
N ASP A 92 -13.06 -3.69 -37.00
CA ASP A 92 -13.88 -3.19 -35.88
C ASP A 92 -13.53 -3.93 -34.58
N LYS A 93 -12.76 -3.28 -33.69
CA LYS A 93 -12.39 -3.83 -32.38
C LYS A 93 -13.44 -3.53 -31.30
N PHE A 94 -13.50 -4.36 -30.25
CA PHE A 94 -14.36 -4.12 -29.09
C PHE A 94 -13.62 -3.29 -28.02
N PRO A 95 -14.30 -2.36 -27.31
CA PRO A 95 -13.66 -1.59 -26.24
C PRO A 95 -13.20 -2.49 -25.10
N GLU A 96 -11.92 -2.48 -24.78
CA GLU A 96 -11.33 -3.26 -23.70
C GLU A 96 -11.31 -2.44 -22.41
N ILE A 97 -12.10 -2.84 -21.42
CA ILE A 97 -12.25 -2.08 -20.17
C ILE A 97 -11.22 -2.60 -19.16
N GLU A 98 -10.26 -1.75 -18.83
CA GLU A 98 -9.31 -1.93 -17.74
C GLU A 98 -9.85 -1.26 -16.46
N VAL A 99 -9.71 -1.95 -15.33
CA VAL A 99 -10.11 -1.48 -14.01
C VAL A 99 -8.87 -1.37 -13.15
N SER A 100 -8.57 -0.15 -12.69
CA SER A 100 -7.43 0.17 -11.83
C SER A 100 -7.87 1.04 -10.65
N LYS A 101 -6.96 1.32 -9.71
CA LYS A 101 -7.29 2.02 -8.45
C LYS A 101 -7.15 3.53 -8.64
N GLY A 102 -8.00 4.32 -7.99
CA GLY A 102 -7.82 5.76 -7.82
C GLY A 102 -6.94 6.14 -6.61
N HIS A 103 -6.15 7.21 -6.73
CA HIS A 103 -5.16 7.61 -5.72
C HIS A 103 -5.71 8.57 -4.62
N HIS A 104 -6.98 8.96 -4.67
CA HIS A 104 -7.49 10.08 -3.87
C HIS A 104 -8.30 9.66 -2.64
N GLN A 105 -9.20 8.67 -2.75
CA GLN A 105 -9.99 8.16 -1.63
C GLN A 105 -10.04 6.63 -1.60
N ASN A 106 -10.46 6.09 -0.44
CA ASN A 106 -10.80 4.68 -0.32
C ASN A 106 -11.93 4.34 -1.31
N HIS A 107 -11.76 3.23 -2.04
CA HIS A 107 -12.71 2.74 -3.05
C HIS A 107 -12.93 3.64 -4.28
N ASP A 108 -11.99 4.54 -4.59
CA ASP A 108 -11.92 5.14 -5.90
C ASP A 108 -11.41 4.13 -6.93
N VAL A 109 -12.13 4.02 -8.05
CA VAL A 109 -11.81 3.10 -9.14
C VAL A 109 -11.65 3.90 -10.42
N VAL A 110 -10.54 3.66 -11.12
CA VAL A 110 -10.24 4.24 -12.43
C VAL A 110 -10.60 3.21 -13.50
N PHE A 111 -11.52 3.56 -14.37
CA PHE A 111 -11.85 2.78 -15.55
C PHE A 111 -11.16 3.38 -16.75
N ARG A 112 -10.46 2.55 -17.54
CA ARG A 112 -9.80 2.95 -18.78
C ARG A 112 -10.25 2.05 -19.92
N VAL A 113 -10.34 2.59 -21.13
CA VAL A 113 -10.43 1.79 -22.36
C VAL A 113 -9.02 1.63 -22.93
N SER A 114 -8.40 0.47 -22.74
CA SER A 114 -6.97 0.23 -23.08
C SER A 114 -6.70 0.38 -24.58
N ASN A 115 -7.66 0.02 -25.42
CA ASN A 115 -7.61 0.20 -26.88
C ASN A 115 -8.41 1.41 -27.38
N GLY A 116 -8.50 2.47 -26.56
CA GLY A 116 -9.46 3.56 -26.69
C GLY A 116 -9.60 4.21 -28.07
N LYS A 117 -8.53 4.37 -28.87
CA LYS A 117 -8.61 5.01 -30.21
C LYS A 117 -8.50 4.02 -31.35
N GLU A 118 -8.37 2.73 -31.07
CA GLU A 118 -8.75 1.71 -32.04
C GLU A 118 -10.28 1.63 -32.13
N VAL A 119 -10.98 1.85 -31.00
CA VAL A 119 -12.45 1.81 -30.94
C VAL A 119 -13.13 3.18 -31.08
N ALA A 120 -12.37 4.27 -30.97
CA ALA A 120 -12.84 5.65 -31.10
C ALA A 120 -11.76 6.59 -31.67
N PRO A 121 -11.44 6.50 -32.98
CA PRO A 121 -10.42 7.34 -33.61
C PRO A 121 -10.87 8.81 -33.82
N ASP A 122 -12.16 9.11 -33.72
CA ASP A 122 -12.72 10.41 -34.11
C ASP A 122 -12.79 11.45 -32.96
N PRO A 123 -12.39 12.72 -33.23
CA PRO A 123 -12.65 13.84 -32.33
C PRO A 123 -14.16 14.03 -32.07
N GLY A 124 -14.57 14.05 -30.80
CA GLY A 124 -15.97 14.19 -30.38
C GLY A 124 -16.65 12.89 -29.92
N THR A 125 -15.91 11.79 -29.85
CA THR A 125 -16.38 10.56 -29.20
C THR A 125 -16.67 10.80 -27.72
N ARG A 126 -17.76 10.22 -27.22
CA ARG A 126 -18.17 10.27 -25.81
C ARG A 126 -18.26 8.87 -25.23
N TYR A 127 -17.78 8.72 -23.99
CA TYR A 127 -17.82 7.49 -23.24
C TYR A 127 -18.90 7.62 -22.18
N LEU A 128 -19.98 6.87 -22.36
CA LEU A 128 -21.08 6.82 -21.41
C LEU A 128 -20.86 5.61 -20.50
N TRP A 129 -20.58 5.89 -19.23
CA TRP A 129 -20.33 4.88 -18.22
C TRP A 129 -21.59 4.67 -17.39
N ASP A 130 -22.02 3.43 -17.24
CA ASP A 130 -23.00 3.00 -16.25
C ASP A 130 -22.27 2.13 -15.24
N PHE A 131 -22.13 2.63 -14.02
CA PHE A 131 -21.44 1.93 -12.93
C PHE A 131 -22.37 0.97 -12.16
N GLY A 132 -23.60 0.82 -12.64
CA GLY A 132 -24.66 0.10 -11.95
C GLY A 132 -25.33 0.94 -10.86
N ARG A 133 -26.42 0.39 -10.29
CA ARG A 133 -27.19 1.00 -9.18
C ARG A 133 -27.64 2.45 -9.43
N GLY A 134 -27.81 2.84 -10.70
CA GLY A 134 -28.25 4.17 -11.11
C GLY A 134 -27.13 5.22 -11.17
N GLN A 135 -25.88 4.85 -10.89
CA GLN A 135 -24.73 5.73 -11.00
C GLN A 135 -24.21 5.73 -12.44
N LYS A 136 -24.07 6.93 -13.00
CA LYS A 136 -23.64 7.14 -14.38
C LYS A 136 -22.56 8.20 -14.44
N GLY A 137 -21.65 8.04 -15.39
CA GLY A 137 -20.60 8.99 -15.69
C GLY A 137 -20.51 9.26 -17.18
N VAL A 138 -19.93 10.40 -17.54
CA VAL A 138 -19.59 10.73 -18.92
C VAL A 138 -18.18 11.25 -18.94
N SER A 139 -17.35 10.73 -19.83
CA SER A 139 -16.01 11.25 -20.10
C SER A 139 -15.83 11.51 -21.59
N ALA A 140 -15.04 12.55 -21.91
CA ALA A 140 -14.60 12.83 -23.28
C ALA A 140 -13.37 11.98 -23.65
N GLU A 141 -12.55 11.66 -22.65
CA GLU A 141 -11.45 10.72 -22.77
C GLU A 141 -11.93 9.29 -22.44
N PRO A 142 -11.33 8.21 -22.98
CA PRO A 142 -11.63 6.81 -22.60
C PRO A 142 -11.20 6.44 -21.18
N VAL A 143 -11.39 7.33 -20.23
CA VAL A 143 -10.98 7.12 -18.85
C VAL A 143 -11.80 7.99 -17.89
N LEU A 144 -12.18 7.39 -16.77
CA LEU A 144 -13.00 8.03 -15.74
C LEU A 144 -12.70 7.42 -14.36
N THR A 145 -12.60 8.27 -13.33
CA THR A 145 -12.52 7.85 -11.93
C THR A 145 -13.89 7.95 -11.28
N HIS A 146 -14.29 6.93 -10.53
CA HIS A 146 -15.57 6.89 -9.79
C HIS A 146 -15.37 6.24 -8.42
N SER A 147 -15.99 6.81 -7.39
CA SER A 147 -15.96 6.26 -6.03
C SER A 147 -17.14 5.33 -5.79
N PHE A 148 -16.86 4.12 -5.28
CA PHE A 148 -17.89 3.12 -4.97
C PHE A 148 -18.17 2.98 -3.47
N GLU A 149 -17.52 3.79 -2.63
CA GLU A 149 -17.64 3.75 -1.17
C GLU A 149 -19.11 3.77 -0.72
N ASP A 150 -19.91 4.72 -1.20
CA ASP A 150 -21.33 4.87 -0.83
C ASP A 150 -22.25 3.85 -1.54
N SER A 151 -21.71 3.09 -2.50
CA SER A 151 -22.42 2.07 -3.27
C SER A 151 -22.28 0.66 -2.69
N LEU A 152 -21.40 0.47 -1.71
CA LEU A 152 -21.21 -0.80 -1.03
C LEU A 152 -22.47 -1.19 -0.24
N ASP A 153 -22.87 -2.45 -0.38
CA ASP A 153 -23.96 -3.01 0.41
C ASP A 153 -23.46 -3.30 1.84
N PRO A 154 -24.04 -2.68 2.89
CA PRO A 154 -23.63 -2.87 4.28
C PRO A 154 -24.04 -4.24 4.86
N ASP A 155 -24.64 -5.12 4.07
CA ASP A 155 -24.98 -6.50 4.44
C ASP A 155 -24.30 -7.56 3.56
N SER A 156 -23.47 -7.15 2.59
CA SER A 156 -22.76 -8.07 1.71
C SER A 156 -21.23 -7.97 1.90
N PRO A 157 -20.51 -9.10 2.15
CA PRO A 157 -19.05 -9.10 2.37
C PRO A 157 -18.26 -8.64 1.14
N TYR A 158 -18.89 -8.67 -0.03
CA TYR A 158 -18.38 -8.12 -1.27
C TYR A 158 -19.55 -7.64 -2.14
N THR A 159 -19.28 -6.72 -3.04
CA THR A 159 -20.24 -6.30 -4.06
C THR A 159 -19.60 -6.41 -5.44
N THR A 160 -20.21 -7.19 -6.32
CA THR A 160 -19.84 -7.21 -7.74
C THR A 160 -20.55 -6.06 -8.45
N PHE A 161 -19.76 -5.20 -9.10
CA PHE A 161 -20.26 -4.11 -9.93
C PHE A 161 -20.11 -4.49 -11.39
N HIS A 162 -21.16 -4.25 -12.17
CA HIS A 162 -21.18 -4.46 -13.60
C HIS A 162 -21.09 -3.12 -14.29
N VAL A 163 -19.90 -2.80 -14.80
CA VAL A 163 -19.67 -1.53 -15.50
C VAL A 163 -19.98 -1.73 -16.96
N MET A 164 -20.96 -0.98 -17.45
CA MET A 164 -21.29 -0.93 -18.87
C MET A 164 -20.70 0.35 -19.46
N LEU A 165 -19.93 0.19 -20.52
CA LEU A 165 -19.44 1.28 -21.33
C LEU A 165 -20.24 1.31 -22.63
N THR A 166 -20.74 2.49 -22.99
CA THR A 166 -21.18 2.77 -24.37
C THR A 166 -20.26 3.83 -24.96
N VAL A 167 -19.45 3.44 -25.93
CA VAL A 167 -18.67 4.35 -26.77
C VAL A 167 -19.61 4.87 -27.85
N VAL A 168 -19.81 6.19 -27.92
CA VAL A 168 -20.64 6.82 -28.94
C VAL A 168 -19.74 7.65 -29.86
N GLY A 169 -19.56 7.18 -31.09
CA GLY A 169 -18.77 7.85 -32.12
C GLY A 169 -19.50 9.06 -32.72
N ARG A 170 -18.79 9.82 -33.58
CA ARG A 170 -19.29 11.07 -34.18
C ARG A 170 -20.56 10.89 -35.02
N ASN A 171 -20.73 9.73 -35.65
CA ASN A 171 -21.93 9.40 -36.45
C ASN A 171 -23.07 8.81 -35.59
N GLU A 172 -23.02 8.97 -34.27
CA GLU A 172 -23.92 8.32 -33.30
C GLU A 172 -23.90 6.78 -33.36
N THR A 173 -22.84 6.20 -33.93
CA THR A 173 -22.54 4.77 -33.85
C THR A 173 -22.24 4.40 -32.40
N LYS A 174 -22.77 3.27 -31.94
CA LYS A 174 -22.66 2.83 -30.55
C LYS A 174 -22.00 1.47 -30.49
N ILE A 175 -20.91 1.38 -29.74
CA ILE A 175 -20.28 0.12 -29.39
C ILE A 175 -20.36 -0.02 -27.87
N THR A 176 -20.81 -1.17 -27.41
CA THR A 176 -20.97 -1.43 -25.98
C THR A 176 -20.00 -2.50 -25.52
N ALA A 177 -19.37 -2.26 -24.38
CA ALA A 177 -18.58 -3.24 -23.66
C ALA A 177 -19.04 -3.29 -22.21
N ALA A 178 -18.76 -4.42 -21.57
CA ALA A 178 -19.12 -4.70 -20.21
C ALA A 178 -17.95 -5.38 -19.50
N ARG A 179 -17.68 -4.94 -18.27
CA ARG A 179 -16.69 -5.56 -17.40
C ARG A 179 -17.21 -5.58 -15.98
N SER A 180 -17.02 -6.71 -15.31
CA SER A 180 -17.28 -6.81 -13.89
C SER A 180 -16.01 -6.61 -13.07
N PHE A 181 -16.18 -6.07 -11.88
CA PHE A 181 -15.17 -6.08 -10.83
C PHE A 181 -15.85 -6.30 -9.47
N THR A 182 -15.11 -6.77 -8.46
CA THR A 182 -15.70 -7.11 -7.16
C THR A 182 -14.99 -6.39 -6.03
N MET A 183 -15.71 -5.57 -5.28
CA MET A 183 -15.13 -4.82 -4.17
C MET A 183 -15.45 -5.50 -2.85
N TRP A 184 -14.43 -5.80 -2.04
CA TRP A 184 -14.64 -6.34 -0.70
C TRP A 184 -15.09 -5.27 0.26
N ASN A 185 -16.04 -5.63 1.12
CA ASN A 185 -16.55 -4.76 2.15
C ASN A 185 -15.99 -5.18 3.51
N SER A 186 -14.85 -4.59 3.91
CA SER A 186 -14.21 -4.89 5.20
C SER A 186 -15.15 -4.64 6.39
N TYR A 187 -16.06 -3.67 6.27
CA TYR A 187 -17.09 -3.39 7.28
C TYR A 187 -17.99 -4.61 7.51
N VAL A 188 -18.42 -5.28 6.44
CA VAL A 188 -19.31 -6.45 6.57
C VAL A 188 -18.57 -7.68 7.06
N VAL A 189 -17.31 -7.85 6.67
CA VAL A 189 -16.47 -8.93 7.21
C VAL A 189 -16.34 -8.81 8.73
N ASP A 190 -16.12 -7.60 9.25
CA ASP A 190 -16.14 -7.35 10.70
C ASP A 190 -17.55 -7.56 11.30
N LYS A 191 -18.60 -7.13 10.61
CA LYS A 191 -20.01 -7.30 11.04
C LYS A 191 -20.39 -8.77 11.21
N LEU A 192 -19.92 -9.65 10.33
CA LEU A 192 -20.12 -11.10 10.42
C LEU A 192 -19.43 -11.70 11.66
N ARG A 193 -18.36 -11.06 12.15
CA ARG A 193 -17.69 -11.38 13.42
C ARG A 193 -18.35 -10.71 14.64
N GLY A 194 -19.54 -10.12 14.48
CA GLY A 194 -20.30 -9.46 15.54
C GLY A 194 -19.85 -8.04 15.88
N LEU A 195 -18.99 -7.44 15.06
CA LEU A 195 -18.37 -6.14 15.31
C LEU A 195 -18.66 -5.13 14.20
N LEU A 196 -19.19 -3.96 14.54
CA LEU A 196 -19.36 -2.85 13.59
C LEU A 196 -18.21 -1.84 13.72
N LYS A 197 -17.57 -1.50 12.60
CA LYS A 197 -16.52 -0.47 12.53
C LYS A 197 -16.89 0.64 11.53
N PRO A 198 -17.70 1.63 11.94
CA PRO A 198 -18.13 2.69 11.03
C PRO A 198 -16.96 3.45 10.41
N LYS A 199 -17.18 3.96 9.19
CA LYS A 199 -16.24 4.85 8.49
C LYS A 199 -16.02 6.13 9.29
N LEU A 200 -14.79 6.63 9.26
CA LEU A 200 -14.38 7.89 9.90
C LEU A 200 -13.90 8.92 8.86
N THR A 201 -14.07 10.20 9.16
CA THR A 201 -13.47 11.32 8.42
C THR A 201 -12.91 12.34 9.41
N TYR A 202 -11.61 12.65 9.31
CA TYR A 202 -10.93 13.54 10.24
C TYR A 202 -9.58 14.05 9.72
N GLU A 203 -9.13 15.18 10.27
CA GLU A 203 -7.77 15.68 10.12
C GLU A 203 -6.86 15.03 11.16
N PHE A 204 -5.78 14.40 10.73
CA PHE A 204 -4.91 13.67 11.64
C PHE A 204 -4.03 14.59 12.50
N ARG A 205 -3.94 15.88 12.18
CA ARG A 205 -3.19 16.86 12.98
C ARG A 205 -4.07 17.42 14.08
N ALA A 206 -3.70 17.17 15.34
CA ALA A 206 -4.30 17.88 16.47
C ALA A 206 -3.70 19.28 16.56
N LEU A 207 -4.55 20.30 16.66
CA LEU A 207 -4.12 21.69 16.75
C LEU A 207 -4.00 22.09 18.22
N ARG A 208 -2.84 22.59 18.62
CA ARG A 208 -2.66 23.13 19.97
C ARG A 208 -3.31 24.50 20.07
N ASP A 209 -4.36 24.60 20.89
CA ASP A 209 -5.00 25.86 21.29
C ASP A 209 -4.89 26.04 22.81
N GLN A 210 -4.12 27.03 23.24
CA GLN A 210 -3.80 27.26 24.64
C GLN A 210 -3.19 26.04 25.37
N LYS A 211 -3.99 25.44 26.27
CA LYS A 211 -3.70 24.23 27.04
C LYS A 211 -4.37 22.99 26.44
N MET A 212 -5.13 23.14 25.37
CA MET A 212 -5.88 22.07 24.73
C MET A 212 -5.18 21.62 23.44
N LEU A 213 -5.25 20.33 23.17
CA LEU A 213 -5.02 19.74 21.85
C LEU A 213 -6.40 19.53 21.24
N THR A 214 -6.76 20.37 20.28
CA THR A 214 -8.06 20.32 19.59
C THR A 214 -8.03 19.32 18.45
N ALA A 215 -8.99 18.40 18.46
CA ALA A 215 -9.16 17.37 17.44
C ALA A 215 -10.62 16.90 17.41
N ALA A 216 -11.09 16.48 16.25
CA ALA A 216 -12.41 15.92 16.09
C ALA A 216 -12.46 14.95 14.92
N PHE A 217 -13.39 14.01 14.95
CA PHE A 217 -13.65 13.09 13.84
C PHE A 217 -15.14 12.86 13.63
N THR A 218 -15.53 12.65 12.38
CA THR A 218 -16.92 12.35 12.01
C THR A 218 -17.09 10.85 11.80
N VAL A 219 -18.09 10.27 12.47
CA VAL A 219 -18.45 8.86 12.36
C VAL A 219 -19.68 8.72 11.46
N HIS A 220 -19.61 7.85 10.46
CA HIS A 220 -20.69 7.60 9.51
C HIS A 220 -21.41 6.29 9.83
N ASN A 221 -22.71 6.37 10.15
CA ASN A 221 -23.55 5.20 10.41
C ASN A 221 -24.29 4.74 9.15
N VAL A 222 -23.92 3.57 8.65
CA VAL A 222 -24.58 2.92 7.51
C VAL A 222 -25.68 1.93 7.92
N GLU A 223 -25.91 1.69 9.20
CA GLU A 223 -26.93 0.77 9.70
C GLU A 223 -28.33 1.43 9.77
N ASP A 224 -29.36 0.58 9.82
CA ASP A 224 -30.76 0.99 10.04
C ASP A 224 -31.11 1.21 11.53
N GLU A 225 -30.14 1.03 12.42
CA GLU A 225 -30.27 1.31 13.85
C GLU A 225 -29.21 2.31 14.33
N PRO A 226 -29.46 3.03 15.44
CA PRO A 226 -28.46 3.92 16.02
C PRO A 226 -27.20 3.18 16.50
N LEU A 227 -26.06 3.85 16.39
CA LEU A 227 -24.82 3.46 17.05
C LEU A 227 -24.71 4.28 18.34
N GLU A 228 -24.67 3.59 19.49
CA GLU A 228 -24.61 4.21 20.82
C GLU A 228 -23.23 3.93 21.41
N PHE A 229 -22.34 4.91 21.39
CA PHE A 229 -21.03 4.84 22.04
C PHE A 229 -21.16 5.28 23.50
N ASP A 230 -20.69 4.42 24.40
CA ASP A 230 -20.80 4.57 25.86
C ASP A 230 -19.46 4.68 26.57
N THR A 231 -18.37 4.32 25.88
CA THR A 231 -17.02 4.28 26.45
C THR A 231 -15.96 4.84 25.51
N GLN A 232 -14.96 5.50 26.09
CA GLN A 232 -13.76 6.00 25.42
C GLN A 232 -12.49 5.58 26.18
N ASN A 233 -11.49 5.16 25.42
CA ASN A 233 -10.09 5.04 25.87
C ASN A 233 -9.19 5.94 25.01
N LEU A 234 -8.11 6.45 25.61
CA LEU A 234 -7.06 7.19 24.92
C LEU A 234 -5.79 6.33 24.91
N GLU A 235 -5.24 6.06 23.74
CA GLU A 235 -3.89 5.49 23.59
C GLU A 235 -2.90 6.63 23.35
N TYR A 236 -1.87 6.76 24.18
CA TYR A 236 -0.89 7.84 24.01
C TYR A 236 0.31 7.36 23.17
N LEU A 237 0.57 8.03 22.05
CA LEU A 237 1.56 7.62 21.06
C LEU A 237 2.96 8.10 21.50
N ARG A 238 3.81 7.16 21.93
CA ARG A 238 5.12 7.43 22.53
C ARG A 238 6.19 7.79 21.50
N ASP A 239 7.08 8.71 21.87
CA ASP A 239 8.26 9.08 21.08
C ASP A 239 9.26 7.92 20.95
N ASP A 240 9.42 7.15 22.03
CA ASP A 240 10.29 5.99 22.13
C ASP A 240 9.69 4.78 21.37
N PRO A 241 10.32 4.33 20.28
CA PRO A 241 9.80 3.25 19.45
C PRO A 241 9.88 1.86 20.12
N GLU A 242 10.55 1.76 21.27
CA GLU A 242 10.66 0.53 22.05
C GLU A 242 9.72 0.54 23.28
N ALA A 243 9.12 1.68 23.61
CA ALA A 243 8.22 1.82 24.75
C ALA A 243 6.81 1.31 24.46
N VAL A 244 6.11 0.85 25.49
CA VAL A 244 4.68 0.54 25.40
C VAL A 244 3.87 1.84 25.38
N ASN A 245 2.92 1.96 24.45
CA ASN A 245 1.96 3.07 24.46
C ASN A 245 0.99 2.88 25.64
N PRO A 246 0.90 3.83 26.59
CA PRO A 246 -0.05 3.72 27.68
C PRO A 246 -1.47 3.94 27.15
N ILE A 247 -2.40 3.10 27.60
CA ILE A 247 -3.83 3.25 27.33
C ILE A 247 -4.50 3.77 28.61
N SER A 248 -5.27 4.83 28.49
CA SER A 248 -6.03 5.41 29.60
C SER A 248 -7.14 4.46 30.07
N ARG A 249 -7.63 4.68 31.29
CA ARG A 249 -8.82 3.96 31.76
C ARG A 249 -10.03 4.36 30.93
N ALA A 250 -10.95 3.41 30.75
CA ALA A 250 -12.21 3.69 30.07
C ALA A 250 -12.97 4.80 30.79
N THR A 251 -13.38 5.80 30.02
CA THR A 251 -14.22 6.93 30.45
C THR A 251 -15.59 6.79 29.82
N LYS A 252 -16.64 7.22 30.53
CA LYS A 252 -18.00 7.19 29.97
C LYS A 252 -18.19 8.33 28.98
N VAL A 253 -18.82 8.02 27.85
CA VAL A 253 -19.26 9.00 26.86
C VAL A 253 -20.74 8.78 26.56
N ASP A 254 -21.40 9.80 26.02
CA ASP A 254 -22.76 9.70 25.50
C ASP A 254 -22.74 10.26 24.08
N PHE A 255 -22.39 9.38 23.14
CA PHE A 255 -22.24 9.76 21.74
C PHE A 255 -23.08 8.82 20.87
N VAL A 256 -24.18 9.38 20.36
CA VAL A 256 -25.15 8.64 19.55
C VAL A 256 -25.13 9.15 18.12
N ILE A 257 -25.10 8.21 17.18
CA ILE A 257 -25.29 8.48 15.75
C ILE A 257 -26.55 7.74 15.33
N ILE A 258 -27.57 8.50 14.91
CA ILE A 258 -28.83 7.90 14.46
C ILE A 258 -28.61 7.10 13.18
N ALA A 259 -29.56 6.21 12.86
CA ALA A 259 -29.53 5.39 11.65
C ALA A 259 -29.30 6.24 10.39
N LYS A 260 -28.47 5.75 9.47
CA LYS A 260 -28.18 6.39 8.16
C LYS A 260 -27.76 7.86 8.23
N SER A 261 -26.97 8.22 9.24
CA SER A 261 -26.49 9.59 9.47
C SER A 261 -25.00 9.62 9.80
N ALA A 262 -24.43 10.83 9.85
CA ALA A 262 -23.09 11.04 10.40
C ALA A 262 -23.15 12.06 11.55
N ASN A 263 -22.26 11.91 12.53
CA ASN A 263 -22.12 12.87 13.62
C ASN A 263 -20.64 13.06 13.98
N THR A 264 -20.28 14.25 14.46
CA THR A 264 -18.90 14.60 14.81
C THR A 264 -18.67 14.44 16.30
N TYR A 265 -17.59 13.77 16.66
CA TYR A 265 -17.11 13.62 18.02
C TYR A 265 -15.94 14.58 18.26
N ASP A 266 -16.08 15.46 19.26
CA ASP A 266 -14.98 16.29 19.75
C ASP A 266 -14.15 15.48 20.74
N CYS A 267 -12.88 15.28 20.43
CA CYS A 267 -11.96 14.50 21.24
C CYS A 267 -10.79 15.34 21.73
N SER A 268 -11.01 16.64 21.91
CA SER A 268 -10.01 17.56 22.42
C SER A 268 -9.58 17.19 23.85
N ILE A 269 -8.28 17.18 24.12
CA ILE A 269 -7.72 16.87 25.46
C ILE A 269 -6.86 18.03 25.98
N LEU A 270 -6.64 18.09 27.30
CA LEU A 270 -5.62 18.99 27.82
C LEU A 270 -4.23 18.45 27.42
N HIS A 271 -3.37 19.31 26.90
CA HIS A 271 -1.96 18.99 26.64
C HIS A 271 -1.25 18.49 27.91
N ALA A 272 -1.64 19.01 29.08
CA ALA A 272 -1.09 18.57 30.37
C ALA A 272 -1.50 17.13 30.76
N ASP A 273 -2.55 16.57 30.14
CA ASP A 273 -2.97 15.19 30.36
C ASP A 273 -2.17 14.21 29.47
N LEU A 274 -1.45 14.72 28.47
CA LEU A 274 -0.58 13.92 27.62
C LEU A 274 0.67 13.49 28.42
N PRO A 275 0.98 12.18 28.54
CA PRO A 275 2.19 11.75 29.22
C PRO A 275 3.45 12.31 28.57
N ALA A 276 4.45 12.67 29.36
CA ALA A 276 5.74 13.19 28.87
C ALA A 276 6.39 12.22 27.87
N GLY A 277 6.83 12.71 26.70
CA GLY A 277 7.38 11.88 25.63
C GLY A 277 6.33 11.22 24.75
N CYS A 278 5.16 11.85 24.58
CA CYS A 278 4.20 11.46 23.54
C CYS A 278 4.18 12.51 22.44
N PHE A 279 3.94 12.10 21.19
CA PHE A 279 3.84 13.01 20.03
C PHE A 279 2.39 13.10 19.48
N GLY A 280 1.48 12.32 20.07
CA GLY A 280 0.11 12.20 19.64
C GLY A 280 -0.71 11.32 20.58
N TYR A 281 -1.96 11.11 20.22
CA TYR A 281 -2.89 10.22 20.91
C TYR A 281 -3.88 9.62 19.92
N ALA A 282 -4.35 8.42 20.21
CA ALA A 282 -5.48 7.81 19.54
C ALA A 282 -6.70 7.78 20.46
N VAL A 283 -7.88 7.91 19.87
CA VAL A 283 -9.16 7.88 20.55
C VAL A 283 -9.89 6.63 20.11
N HIS A 284 -10.18 5.74 21.05
CA HIS A 284 -10.93 4.53 20.80
C HIS A 284 -12.29 4.65 21.46
N LEU A 285 -13.37 4.57 20.68
CA LEU A 285 -14.74 4.52 21.16
C LEU A 285 -15.26 3.08 21.08
N THR A 286 -15.99 2.66 22.11
CA THR A 286 -16.75 1.40 22.15
C THR A 286 -18.19 1.71 22.52
N GLY A 287 -19.07 0.94 21.93
CA GLY A 287 -20.49 1.11 22.05
C GLY A 287 -21.24 -0.13 21.61
N HIS A 288 -22.52 0.05 21.43
CA HIS A 288 -23.40 -0.99 20.97
C HIS A 288 -24.51 -0.44 20.09
N THR A 289 -25.11 -1.32 19.32
CA THR A 289 -26.40 -1.04 18.69
C THR A 289 -27.55 -1.50 19.58
N ARG A 290 -28.79 -1.17 19.20
CA ARG A 290 -29.98 -1.67 19.92
C ARG A 290 -30.07 -3.19 19.89
N SER A 291 -29.64 -3.82 18.79
CA SER A 291 -29.51 -5.26 18.65
C SER A 291 -28.33 -5.87 19.44
N LYS A 292 -27.62 -5.07 20.25
CA LYS A 292 -26.48 -5.47 21.08
C LYS A 292 -25.26 -5.96 20.31
N LYS A 293 -25.14 -5.58 19.04
CA LYS A 293 -23.86 -5.71 18.32
C LYS A 293 -22.87 -4.72 18.88
N VAL A 294 -21.62 -5.12 19.01
CA VAL A 294 -20.54 -4.24 19.47
C VAL A 294 -20.19 -3.26 18.36
N VAL A 295 -20.00 -1.98 18.69
CA VAL A 295 -19.59 -0.93 17.75
C VAL A 295 -18.28 -0.33 18.24
N ARG A 296 -17.32 -0.11 17.34
CA ARG A 296 -16.00 0.44 17.68
C ARG A 296 -15.51 1.44 16.65
N ALA A 297 -14.87 2.51 17.09
CA ALA A 297 -14.27 3.53 16.23
C ALA A 297 -12.91 3.97 16.80
N SER A 298 -11.88 4.05 15.95
CA SER A 298 -10.52 4.46 16.35
C SER A 298 -10.02 5.59 15.44
N ALA A 299 -9.64 6.72 16.02
CA ALA A 299 -9.03 7.85 15.30
C ALA A 299 -7.65 8.19 15.89
N TYR A 300 -6.68 8.49 15.03
CA TYR A 300 -5.26 8.69 15.39
C TYR A 300 -4.82 10.12 15.11
N PHE A 301 -4.38 10.84 16.14
CA PHE A 301 -4.00 12.25 16.07
C PHE A 301 -2.54 12.50 16.45
N GLU A 302 -1.88 13.37 15.70
CA GLU A 302 -0.49 13.78 15.90
C GLU A 302 -0.45 15.29 16.13
N TYR A 303 0.07 15.76 17.27
CA TYR A 303 0.16 17.20 17.55
C TYR A 303 1.54 17.78 17.18
N CYS A 304 2.56 16.94 17.11
CA CYS A 304 3.89 17.27 16.62
C CYS A 304 4.47 16.06 15.86
N ASP A 305 5.64 16.22 15.25
CA ASP A 305 6.40 15.07 14.73
C ASP A 305 7.12 14.33 15.87
N ASN A 306 7.38 13.04 15.70
CA ASN A 306 8.22 12.29 16.63
C ASN A 306 9.68 12.69 16.46
N ASN A 307 10.20 13.44 17.43
CA ASN A 307 11.49 14.09 17.30
C ASN A 307 12.70 13.19 17.51
N ARG A 308 12.53 12.04 18.17
CA ARG A 308 13.58 11.02 18.25
C ARG A 308 13.84 10.32 16.92
N ALA A 309 12.83 10.31 16.05
CA ALA A 309 12.89 9.69 14.74
C ALA A 309 13.39 10.66 13.65
N LEU A 310 13.47 11.96 13.96
CA LEU A 310 13.97 12.97 13.03
C LEU A 310 15.48 12.87 12.87
N ARG A 311 15.95 13.13 11.67
CA ARG A 311 17.39 13.16 11.39
C ARG A 311 17.78 14.38 10.59
N VAL A 312 18.65 15.19 11.18
CA VAL A 312 19.32 16.28 10.47
C VAL A 312 20.33 15.71 9.48
N ILE A 313 20.20 16.10 8.23
CA ILE A 313 21.15 15.77 7.17
C ILE A 313 22.36 16.68 7.33
N ARG A 314 23.52 16.07 7.62
CA ARG A 314 24.80 16.79 7.84
C ARG A 314 25.79 16.63 6.69
N ASP A 315 25.57 15.66 5.80
CA ASP A 315 26.50 15.40 4.70
C ASP A 315 26.50 16.58 3.72
N PRO A 316 27.66 17.25 3.49
CA PRO A 316 27.71 18.44 2.65
C PRO A 316 27.34 18.20 1.18
N LYS A 317 27.55 16.98 0.64
CA LYS A 317 27.17 16.64 -0.73
C LYS A 317 25.66 16.41 -0.80
N ALA A 318 25.09 15.69 0.16
CA ALA A 318 23.63 15.54 0.23
C ALA A 318 22.92 16.88 0.45
N ILE A 319 23.43 17.72 1.37
CA ILE A 319 22.93 19.09 1.58
C ILE A 319 23.00 19.91 0.30
N ARG A 320 24.06 19.77 -0.51
CA ARG A 320 24.13 20.43 -1.83
C ARG A 320 23.01 19.95 -2.72
N VAL A 321 22.81 18.64 -2.88
CA VAL A 321 21.69 18.11 -3.68
C VAL A 321 20.34 18.63 -3.19
N PHE A 322 20.07 18.65 -1.88
CA PHE A 322 18.82 19.18 -1.37
C PHE A 322 18.71 20.71 -1.51
N ASN A 323 19.81 21.44 -1.38
CA ASN A 323 19.84 22.88 -1.65
C ASN A 323 19.67 23.17 -3.14
N ASP A 324 20.24 22.34 -4.01
CA ASP A 324 20.11 22.43 -5.46
C ASP A 324 18.66 22.14 -5.82
N LEU A 325 18.06 21.06 -5.31
CA LEU A 325 16.63 20.76 -5.43
C LEU A 325 15.74 21.92 -4.90
N ARG A 326 16.11 22.55 -3.78
CA ARG A 326 15.40 23.71 -3.22
C ARG A 326 15.59 25.00 -3.99
N ASN A 327 16.74 25.18 -4.63
CA ASN A 327 17.10 26.37 -5.39
C ASN A 327 16.90 26.15 -6.90
N ASP A 328 16.46 24.96 -7.32
CA ASP A 328 16.28 24.58 -8.71
C ASP A 328 15.29 25.56 -9.35
N SER A 329 15.76 26.15 -10.45
CA SER A 329 15.22 27.36 -11.04
C SER A 329 13.82 27.20 -11.64
N CYS A 330 13.35 25.96 -11.82
CA CYS A 330 11.98 25.62 -12.20
C CYS A 330 10.95 25.97 -11.11
N CYS A 331 11.34 26.01 -9.82
CA CYS A 331 10.36 26.12 -8.73
C CYS A 331 10.02 27.56 -8.27
N ARG A 332 10.80 28.61 -8.59
CA ARG A 332 10.65 30.05 -8.18
C ARG A 332 10.12 30.39 -6.75
N ARG A 333 10.03 29.43 -5.84
CA ARG A 333 9.94 29.55 -4.39
C ARG A 333 10.78 28.43 -3.79
N ARG A 334 11.47 28.75 -2.69
CA ARG A 334 12.17 27.79 -1.85
C ARG A 334 11.14 26.76 -1.36
N ILE A 335 11.18 25.55 -1.93
CA ILE A 335 10.41 24.42 -1.41
C ILE A 335 11.14 23.94 -0.17
N ASP A 336 10.43 23.98 0.95
CA ASP A 336 10.99 23.64 2.27
C ASP A 336 10.57 22.22 2.71
N SER A 337 9.99 21.40 1.83
CA SER A 337 9.77 19.96 2.07
C SER A 337 9.62 19.12 0.81
N PHE A 338 10.13 17.89 0.81
CA PHE A 338 10.03 16.91 -0.28
C PHE A 338 9.66 15.52 0.25
N THR A 339 8.98 14.68 -0.53
CA THR A 339 8.88 13.24 -0.27
C THR A 339 10.15 12.53 -0.74
N ARG A 340 10.35 11.29 -0.29
CA ARG A 340 11.47 10.46 -0.80
C ARG A 340 11.39 10.26 -2.32
N VAL A 341 10.18 10.04 -2.85
CA VAL A 341 9.93 9.85 -4.28
C VAL A 341 10.38 11.07 -5.08
N GLU A 342 10.04 12.28 -4.64
CA GLU A 342 10.46 13.53 -5.29
C GLU A 342 11.98 13.70 -5.35
N VAL A 343 12.69 13.27 -4.28
CA VAL A 343 14.15 13.31 -4.24
C VAL A 343 14.77 12.28 -5.17
N GLU A 344 14.24 11.05 -5.20
CA GLU A 344 14.70 10.01 -6.13
C GLU A 344 14.49 10.42 -7.59
N GLU A 345 13.41 11.13 -7.88
CA GLU A 345 13.11 11.66 -9.20
C GLU A 345 14.09 12.77 -9.60
N HIS A 346 14.41 13.71 -8.71
CA HIS A 346 15.45 14.71 -8.94
C HIS A 346 16.82 14.07 -9.19
N LEU A 347 17.19 13.06 -8.39
CA LEU A 347 18.42 12.30 -8.60
C LEU A 347 18.45 11.61 -9.98
N ARG A 348 17.30 11.11 -10.46
CA ARG A 348 17.18 10.49 -11.79
C ARG A 348 17.37 11.50 -12.92
N ARG A 349 16.81 12.72 -12.79
CA ARG A 349 16.91 13.79 -13.79
C ARG A 349 18.30 14.43 -13.85
N ALA A 350 18.96 14.55 -12.70
CA ALA A 350 20.28 15.15 -12.59
C ALA A 350 21.43 14.14 -12.83
N THR A 351 21.15 12.95 -13.39
CA THR A 351 22.13 11.86 -13.60
C THR A 351 23.34 12.24 -14.46
N ASN A 352 23.23 13.28 -15.31
CA ASN A 352 24.34 13.81 -16.10
C ASN A 352 25.18 14.87 -15.36
N GLU A 353 24.71 15.39 -14.22
CA GLU A 353 25.36 16.45 -13.44
C GLU A 353 25.80 15.99 -12.04
N ILE A 354 25.11 14.98 -11.49
CA ILE A 354 25.36 14.36 -10.20
C ILE A 354 26.00 12.99 -10.43
N SER A 355 27.19 12.77 -9.86
CA SER A 355 27.88 11.49 -9.96
C SER A 355 27.07 10.35 -9.33
N LEU A 356 27.19 9.13 -9.86
CA LEU A 356 26.59 7.91 -9.27
C LEU A 356 26.94 7.78 -7.77
N ASP A 357 28.19 8.06 -7.38
CA ASP A 357 28.62 8.10 -5.98
C ASP A 357 27.79 9.07 -5.12
N THR A 358 27.34 10.19 -5.69
CA THR A 358 26.53 11.19 -4.97
C THR A 358 25.07 10.76 -4.91
N ILE A 359 24.56 10.10 -5.94
CA ILE A 359 23.22 9.47 -5.94
C ILE A 359 23.16 8.39 -4.86
N ASP A 360 24.14 7.50 -4.83
CA ASP A 360 24.23 6.43 -3.84
C ASP A 360 24.47 6.97 -2.44
N LEU A 361 25.23 8.07 -2.30
CA LEU A 361 25.35 8.78 -1.04
C LEU A 361 24.02 9.38 -0.58
N VAL A 362 23.25 10.03 -1.44
CA VAL A 362 21.95 10.63 -1.06
C VAL A 362 20.96 9.53 -0.71
N ARG A 363 20.91 8.44 -1.48
CA ARG A 363 20.12 7.25 -1.13
C ARG A 363 20.55 6.67 0.21
N GLY A 364 21.86 6.48 0.42
CA GLY A 364 22.42 6.02 1.69
C GLY A 364 22.14 6.97 2.85
N VAL A 365 22.13 8.29 2.61
CA VAL A 365 21.64 9.27 3.57
C VAL A 365 20.19 8.96 3.84
N LEU A 366 19.28 8.89 2.88
CA LEU A 366 17.85 8.61 3.14
C LEU A 366 17.61 7.24 3.82
N ASP A 367 18.42 6.23 3.54
CA ASP A 367 18.33 4.84 4.01
C ASP A 367 18.97 4.59 5.38
N GLN A 368 19.74 5.54 5.93
CA GLN A 368 20.39 5.34 7.23
C GLN A 368 19.37 4.99 8.33
N ARG A 369 19.45 3.74 8.79
CA ARG A 369 18.68 3.18 9.90
C ARG A 369 18.73 4.09 11.12
N THR A 370 17.59 4.21 11.81
CA THR A 370 17.45 4.89 13.10
C THR A 370 18.54 4.38 14.05
N LEU A 371 19.63 5.14 14.22
CA LEU A 371 20.68 4.78 15.17
C LEU A 371 20.08 4.86 16.57
N ALA A 372 20.22 3.77 17.32
CA ALA A 372 19.85 3.71 18.73
C ALA A 372 20.46 4.90 19.50
N MET A 373 19.61 5.69 20.17
CA MET A 373 20.09 6.76 21.03
C MET A 373 20.27 6.23 22.46
N ASN A 374 21.52 6.28 22.91
CA ASN A 374 21.92 5.96 24.28
C ASN A 374 21.22 6.88 25.28
N GLY A 375 20.43 6.28 26.18
CA GLY A 375 19.93 6.93 27.38
C GLY A 375 21.04 7.11 28.40
N GLY A 376 21.57 8.33 28.50
CA GLY A 376 22.42 8.77 29.60
C GLY A 376 21.82 10.01 30.26
N ARG A 377 21.53 9.94 31.55
CA ARG A 377 21.22 11.12 32.38
C ARG A 377 22.53 11.78 32.81
N SER A 378 22.71 13.04 32.43
CA SER A 378 23.74 13.94 32.98
C SER A 378 23.20 15.39 32.99
N GLY A 379 23.87 16.34 33.66
CA GLY A 379 23.31 17.62 34.12
C GLY A 379 22.97 18.67 33.04
N VAL A 380 22.65 19.91 33.45
CA VAL A 380 22.23 21.02 32.54
C VAL A 380 23.20 21.25 31.37
N GLU A 381 24.51 21.14 31.60
CA GLU A 381 25.53 21.31 30.55
C GLU A 381 25.44 20.25 29.45
N ASP A 382 24.88 19.08 29.76
CA ASP A 382 24.79 17.98 28.80
C ASP A 382 23.68 18.20 27.77
N PHE A 383 22.66 19.00 28.09
CA PHE A 383 21.51 19.27 27.20
C PHE A 383 21.64 20.55 26.40
N VAL A 384 22.35 21.56 26.92
CA VAL A 384 22.52 22.86 26.24
C VAL A 384 23.17 22.66 24.86
N GLY A 385 22.58 23.26 23.83
CA GLY A 385 23.00 23.13 22.44
C GLY A 385 22.48 21.87 21.74
N ARG A 386 21.82 20.92 22.43
CA ARG A 386 21.12 19.82 21.75
C ARG A 386 19.85 20.33 21.06
N GLU A 387 19.46 19.63 20.01
CA GLU A 387 18.24 19.92 19.25
C GLU A 387 17.01 19.66 20.14
N CYS A 388 15.99 20.48 19.99
CA CYS A 388 14.73 20.42 20.74
C CYS A 388 13.59 20.85 19.83
N VAL A 389 12.35 20.72 20.32
CA VAL A 389 11.16 21.09 19.56
C VAL A 389 10.45 22.28 20.14
N PRO A 390 9.87 23.16 19.30
CA PRO A 390 9.05 24.25 19.78
C PRO A 390 8.00 23.68 20.73
N ASP A 391 8.02 24.18 21.96
CA ASP A 391 7.10 23.80 23.04
C ASP A 391 7.35 22.46 23.75
N GLU A 392 8.50 21.81 23.50
CA GLU A 392 8.96 20.67 24.29
C GLU A 392 9.23 21.11 25.75
N GLU A 393 8.85 20.28 26.73
CA GLU A 393 9.21 20.54 28.13
C GLU A 393 10.72 20.31 28.34
N PRO A 394 11.42 21.22 29.04
CA PRO A 394 12.85 21.11 29.22
C PRO A 394 13.21 19.86 30.04
N PRO A 395 14.21 19.07 29.60
CA PRO A 395 14.61 17.84 30.28
C PRO A 395 15.20 18.07 31.68
N VAL A 396 15.60 19.31 31.97
CA VAL A 396 16.10 19.78 33.27
C VAL A 396 15.72 21.26 33.47
N ASP A 397 15.53 21.69 34.71
CA ASP A 397 15.24 23.09 35.02
C ASP A 397 16.41 24.02 34.59
N GLY A 398 16.06 25.19 34.05
CA GLY A 398 17.04 26.24 33.68
C GLY A 398 17.46 26.26 32.20
N ILE A 399 16.80 25.50 31.33
CA ILE A 399 16.94 25.60 29.86
C ILE A 399 15.56 25.79 29.19
N VAL A 400 15.53 26.43 28.02
CA VAL A 400 14.35 26.56 27.16
C VAL A 400 14.69 26.23 25.71
N CYS A 401 13.73 25.71 24.97
CA CYS A 401 13.89 25.46 23.54
C CYS A 401 13.77 26.79 22.79
N GLN A 402 14.82 27.21 22.08
CA GLN A 402 14.86 28.48 21.36
C GLN A 402 15.12 28.26 19.88
N LEU A 403 14.50 29.10 19.06
CA LEU A 403 14.76 29.16 17.63
C LEU A 403 16.20 29.63 17.42
N THR A 404 16.97 28.88 16.65
CA THR A 404 18.31 29.29 16.25
C THR A 404 18.30 29.83 14.82
N GLU A 405 19.38 30.52 14.43
CA GLU A 405 19.61 30.88 13.04
C GLU A 405 20.05 29.68 12.18
N GLU A 406 20.24 28.50 12.80
CA GLU A 406 20.59 27.28 12.09
C GLU A 406 19.38 26.76 11.31
N TRP A 407 19.59 26.54 10.03
CA TRP A 407 18.66 25.83 9.17
C TRP A 407 19.28 24.52 8.72
N ALA A 408 18.48 23.46 8.68
CA ALA A 408 18.94 22.20 8.16
C ALA A 408 17.82 21.42 7.46
N TRP A 409 18.24 20.49 6.62
CA TRP A 409 17.37 19.45 6.05
C TRP A 409 17.14 18.37 7.10
N VAL A 410 15.89 17.98 7.29
CA VAL A 410 15.46 17.01 8.32
C VAL A 410 14.63 15.92 7.66
N VAL A 411 15.03 14.67 7.82
CA VAL A 411 14.23 13.52 7.40
C VAL A 411 13.19 13.20 8.49
N VAL A 412 11.93 13.18 8.11
CA VAL A 412 10.81 12.62 8.85
C VAL A 412 10.50 11.24 8.27
N PRO A 413 10.69 10.15 9.01
CA PRO A 413 10.54 8.81 8.47
C PRO A 413 9.08 8.43 8.21
N GLY A 414 8.91 7.51 7.25
CA GLY A 414 7.64 6.87 6.98
C GLY A 414 7.21 6.00 8.16
N ARG A 415 5.91 5.94 8.43
CA ARG A 415 5.37 5.24 9.61
C ARG A 415 3.96 4.69 9.40
N ILE A 416 3.62 3.63 10.13
CA ILE A 416 2.25 3.11 10.24
C ILE A 416 1.71 3.50 11.61
N ILE A 417 0.91 4.57 11.71
CA ILE A 417 0.59 5.21 13.00
C ILE A 417 -0.27 4.34 13.92
N ASN A 418 -0.95 3.34 13.38
CA ASN A 418 -1.81 2.43 14.11
C ASN A 418 -1.20 1.04 14.38
N ALA A 419 0.11 0.87 14.13
CA ALA A 419 0.84 -0.38 14.37
C ALA A 419 1.97 -0.21 15.39
N GLN A 420 1.88 -0.95 16.48
CA GLN A 420 2.87 -1.03 17.54
C GLN A 420 3.77 -2.26 17.38
N LYS A 421 4.88 -2.29 18.12
CA LYS A 421 5.82 -3.40 18.16
C LYS A 421 5.11 -4.71 18.52
N GLY A 422 5.36 -5.72 17.70
CA GLY A 422 4.73 -7.03 17.76
C GLY A 422 3.41 -7.14 16.99
N ASP A 423 2.84 -6.05 16.45
CA ASP A 423 1.70 -6.14 15.54
C ASP A 423 2.13 -6.69 14.18
N THR A 424 1.21 -7.33 13.46
CA THR A 424 1.48 -7.90 12.13
C THR A 424 0.85 -7.03 11.03
N ILE A 425 1.59 -6.77 9.96
CA ILE A 425 1.10 -6.05 8.78
C ILE A 425 0.80 -7.07 7.68
N LEU A 426 -0.40 -7.05 7.11
CA LEU A 426 -0.81 -7.89 5.98
C LEU A 426 -0.82 -7.09 4.68
N SER A 427 -0.13 -7.60 3.67
CA SER A 427 -0.10 -7.04 2.32
C SER A 427 -1.00 -7.86 1.39
N PRO A 428 -1.90 -7.21 0.61
CA PRO A 428 -2.74 -7.88 -0.37
C PRO A 428 -1.93 -8.69 -1.40
N GLY A 429 -2.48 -9.82 -1.85
CA GLY A 429 -1.71 -10.75 -2.69
C GLY A 429 -1.55 -10.39 -4.16
N GLY A 430 -2.39 -9.48 -4.67
CA GLY A 430 -2.37 -9.06 -6.08
C GLY A 430 -2.42 -10.24 -7.07
N ASN A 431 -1.56 -10.17 -8.09
CA ASN A 431 -1.38 -11.17 -9.16
C ASN A 431 -0.08 -11.95 -9.06
N SER A 432 0.58 -11.91 -7.90
CA SER A 432 1.81 -12.68 -7.68
C SER A 432 1.56 -14.19 -7.70
N ALA A 433 2.61 -14.99 -7.92
CA ALA A 433 2.54 -16.44 -7.85
C ALA A 433 1.93 -16.93 -6.52
N ILE A 434 2.31 -16.32 -5.39
CA ILE A 434 1.76 -16.66 -4.08
C ILE A 434 0.31 -16.21 -3.95
N GLY A 435 -0.02 -15.00 -4.39
CA GLY A 435 -1.39 -14.48 -4.37
C GLY A 435 -2.35 -15.32 -5.21
N GLY A 436 -1.91 -15.87 -6.34
CA GLY A 436 -2.72 -16.78 -7.14
C GLY A 436 -2.82 -18.20 -6.55
N LEU A 437 -1.74 -18.72 -5.95
CA LEU A 437 -1.73 -19.99 -5.22
C LEU A 437 -2.76 -19.99 -4.08
N LEU A 438 -2.72 -18.97 -3.22
CA LEU A 438 -3.58 -18.85 -2.04
C LEU A 438 -5.06 -18.58 -2.39
N LYS A 439 -5.37 -18.19 -3.62
CA LYS A 439 -6.77 -18.10 -4.11
C LYS A 439 -7.38 -19.44 -4.49
N GLN A 440 -6.58 -20.51 -4.55
CA GLN A 440 -7.07 -21.84 -4.92
C GLN A 440 -7.61 -22.65 -3.74
N VAL A 441 -7.43 -22.18 -2.50
CA VAL A 441 -8.01 -22.82 -1.30
C VAL A 441 -9.44 -22.32 -1.04
N THR A 442 -10.20 -23.00 -0.17
CA THR A 442 -11.60 -22.66 0.09
C THR A 442 -11.83 -22.16 1.51
N PRO A 443 -12.28 -20.91 1.70
CA PRO A 443 -12.50 -19.86 0.70
C PRO A 443 -11.16 -19.26 0.22
N PRO A 444 -11.16 -18.56 -0.94
CA PRO A 444 -9.96 -17.91 -1.46
C PRO A 444 -9.34 -16.94 -0.44
N GLN A 445 -8.01 -16.98 -0.31
CA GLN A 445 -7.26 -16.07 0.54
C GLN A 445 -6.76 -14.86 -0.25
N MET A 446 -6.77 -13.69 0.39
CA MET A 446 -6.63 -12.37 -0.25
C MET A 446 -5.30 -11.68 0.08
N TYR A 447 -4.61 -12.12 1.13
CA TYR A 447 -3.32 -11.61 1.58
C TYR A 447 -2.23 -12.64 1.28
N SER A 448 -1.16 -12.23 0.60
CA SER A 448 -0.05 -13.14 0.24
C SER A 448 1.27 -12.83 0.93
N HIS A 449 1.34 -11.72 1.67
CA HIS A 449 2.54 -11.36 2.41
C HIS A 449 2.21 -10.73 3.75
N ASN A 450 3.10 -10.91 4.72
CA ASN A 450 3.01 -10.25 6.01
C ASN A 450 4.38 -10.08 6.69
N GLY A 451 4.41 -9.21 7.70
CA GLY A 451 5.58 -8.97 8.54
C GLY A 451 5.17 -8.53 9.93
N ILE A 452 6.09 -8.58 10.87
CA ILE A 452 5.88 -8.15 12.26
C ILE A 452 6.63 -6.85 12.54
N MET A 453 5.98 -5.92 13.21
CA MET A 453 6.60 -4.68 13.67
C MET A 453 7.67 -5.00 14.71
N THR A 454 8.92 -4.64 14.44
CA THR A 454 10.05 -4.81 15.38
C THR A 454 10.30 -3.58 16.23
N GLN A 455 9.70 -2.45 15.84
CA GLN A 455 9.66 -1.16 16.53
C GLN A 455 8.28 -0.54 16.30
N ASN A 456 7.76 0.22 17.27
CA ASN A 456 6.50 0.94 17.06
C ASN A 456 6.61 1.81 15.81
N PHE A 457 5.59 1.73 14.95
CA PHE A 457 5.39 2.57 13.77
C PHE A 457 6.44 2.51 12.65
N TYR A 458 7.70 2.11 12.90
CA TYR A 458 8.83 2.43 12.00
C TYR A 458 9.53 1.25 11.34
N THR A 459 9.53 0.06 11.92
CA THR A 459 10.38 -1.04 11.42
C THR A 459 9.59 -2.33 11.35
N ILE A 460 9.65 -2.99 10.21
CA ILE A 460 9.00 -4.28 9.92
C ILE A 460 10.08 -5.31 9.62
N ARG A 461 9.97 -6.47 10.26
CA ARG A 461 10.72 -7.66 9.90
C ARG A 461 9.81 -8.69 9.26
N HIS A 462 10.24 -9.27 8.16
CA HIS A 462 9.46 -10.25 7.41
C HIS A 462 10.37 -11.26 6.72
N SER A 463 9.78 -12.28 6.09
CA SER A 463 10.52 -13.29 5.32
C SER A 463 9.99 -13.35 3.88
N THR A 464 10.88 -13.19 2.90
CA THR A 464 10.53 -13.05 1.48
C THR A 464 11.56 -13.72 0.57
N GLY A 465 11.17 -13.97 -0.68
CA GLY A 465 12.03 -14.55 -1.72
C GLY A 465 12.06 -13.67 -2.96
N SER A 466 13.26 -13.37 -3.47
CA SER A 466 13.46 -12.52 -4.65
C SER A 466 13.35 -13.34 -5.93
N THR A 467 12.27 -13.11 -6.69
CA THR A 467 12.10 -13.70 -8.02
C THR A 467 13.15 -13.18 -9.00
N ALA A 468 13.58 -11.92 -8.87
CA ALA A 468 14.64 -11.32 -9.68
C ALA A 468 16.00 -11.99 -9.44
N TRP A 469 16.31 -12.34 -8.18
CA TRP A 469 17.50 -13.13 -7.85
C TRP A 469 17.39 -14.56 -8.37
N LEU A 470 16.21 -15.17 -8.26
CA LEU A 470 15.97 -16.53 -8.76
C LEU A 470 16.13 -16.64 -10.28
N LYS A 471 15.77 -15.60 -11.05
CA LYS A 471 15.99 -15.55 -12.51
C LYS A 471 17.47 -15.66 -12.90
N ASP A 472 18.37 -15.21 -12.04
CA ASP A 472 19.82 -15.36 -12.28
C ASP A 472 20.33 -16.78 -11.99
N HIS A 473 19.50 -17.68 -11.48
CA HIS A 473 19.79 -19.10 -11.17
C HIS A 473 19.01 -20.07 -12.02
N LEU A 474 18.52 -19.62 -13.17
CA LEU A 474 17.97 -20.52 -14.17
C LEU A 474 19.08 -21.43 -14.69
N ALA A 475 18.85 -22.74 -14.65
CA ALA A 475 19.79 -23.77 -15.07
C ALA A 475 19.65 -24.07 -16.57
N GLY A 476 20.77 -24.41 -17.21
CA GLY A 476 20.84 -24.63 -18.65
C GLY A 476 20.78 -23.33 -19.46
N SER A 477 21.42 -23.33 -20.63
CA SER A 477 21.32 -22.22 -21.58
C SER A 477 21.41 -22.71 -23.01
N PHE A 478 20.58 -22.14 -23.88
CA PHE A 478 20.61 -22.35 -25.32
C PHE A 478 20.52 -21.01 -26.04
N LEU A 479 21.51 -20.72 -26.91
CA LEU A 479 21.61 -19.47 -27.68
C LEU A 479 21.46 -18.19 -26.83
N GLY A 480 21.96 -18.22 -25.58
CA GLY A 480 21.90 -17.08 -24.66
C GLY A 480 20.65 -17.02 -23.78
N ASN A 481 19.59 -17.77 -24.10
CA ASN A 481 18.43 -17.92 -23.24
C ASN A 481 18.74 -18.91 -22.12
N LYS A 482 18.43 -18.57 -20.86
CA LYS A 482 18.65 -19.41 -19.68
C LYS A 482 17.37 -20.14 -19.26
N GLY A 483 17.50 -21.24 -18.52
CA GLY A 483 16.35 -21.95 -17.95
C GLY A 483 15.89 -23.15 -18.75
N THR A 484 16.72 -23.63 -19.70
CA THR A 484 16.43 -24.83 -20.50
C THR A 484 16.49 -26.13 -19.71
N ASP A 485 16.99 -26.11 -18.47
CA ASP A 485 17.20 -27.30 -17.63
C ASP A 485 16.58 -27.10 -16.22
N GLY A 486 15.64 -26.17 -16.07
CA GLY A 486 14.99 -25.83 -14.79
C GLY A 486 15.70 -24.70 -14.03
N ILE A 487 15.72 -24.81 -12.69
CA ILE A 487 16.31 -23.86 -11.74
C ILE A 487 17.39 -24.58 -10.93
N GLU A 488 18.46 -23.88 -10.53
CA GLU A 488 19.45 -24.44 -9.61
C GLU A 488 18.78 -24.93 -8.29
N PRO A 489 18.92 -26.21 -7.91
CA PRO A 489 18.15 -26.79 -6.80
C PRO A 489 18.33 -26.10 -5.45
N ASP A 490 19.55 -25.62 -5.14
CA ASP A 490 19.84 -24.93 -3.90
C ASP A 490 19.24 -23.51 -3.87
N ALA A 491 19.23 -22.81 -5.01
CA ALA A 491 18.62 -21.49 -5.11
C ALA A 491 17.10 -21.54 -4.90
N LEU A 492 16.45 -22.57 -5.45
CA LEU A 492 15.00 -22.76 -5.28
C LEU A 492 14.62 -23.25 -3.87
N LYS A 493 15.44 -24.13 -3.28
CA LYS A 493 15.20 -24.71 -1.94
C LYS A 493 15.59 -23.77 -0.80
N TYR A 494 16.59 -22.92 -1.00
CA TYR A 494 17.10 -21.99 0.01
C TYR A 494 16.99 -20.54 -0.49
N LEU A 495 15.80 -20.18 -0.97
CA LEU A 495 15.58 -18.92 -1.68
C LEU A 495 15.96 -17.70 -0.83
N TRP A 496 16.73 -16.80 -1.44
CA TRP A 496 17.18 -15.56 -0.83
C TRP A 496 16.15 -14.43 -1.04
N PRO A 497 16.03 -13.42 -0.14
CA PRO A 497 16.83 -13.19 1.08
C PRO A 497 16.37 -13.96 2.31
N GLY A 498 15.16 -14.52 2.32
CA GLY A 498 14.54 -15.00 3.54
C GLY A 498 14.23 -13.85 4.48
N THR A 499 14.70 -13.91 5.72
CA THR A 499 14.37 -12.89 6.73
C THR A 499 15.08 -11.56 6.49
N VAL A 500 14.31 -10.49 6.33
CA VAL A 500 14.80 -9.12 6.14
C VAL A 500 14.20 -8.18 7.19
N ASP A 501 14.97 -7.16 7.56
CA ASP A 501 14.57 -6.08 8.46
C ASP A 501 14.63 -4.77 7.68
N GLN A 502 13.50 -4.08 7.58
CA GLN A 502 13.33 -2.88 6.79
C GLN A 502 12.58 -1.84 7.62
N SER A 503 12.95 -0.58 7.49
CA SER A 503 12.04 0.50 7.88
C SER A 503 10.73 0.39 7.09
N VAL A 504 9.64 0.96 7.62
CA VAL A 504 8.35 1.02 6.91
C VAL A 504 8.53 1.65 5.53
N GLU A 505 9.39 2.66 5.41
CA GLU A 505 9.67 3.28 4.11
C GLU A 505 10.29 2.28 3.12
N GLU A 506 11.35 1.57 3.53
CA GLU A 506 12.00 0.57 2.70
C GLU A 506 11.09 -0.63 2.39
N ALA A 507 10.23 -1.04 3.31
CA ALA A 507 9.32 -2.17 3.12
C ALA A 507 8.26 -1.88 2.05
N PHE A 508 7.83 -0.63 1.92
CA PHE A 508 6.77 -0.20 1.00
C PHE A 508 7.33 0.35 -0.32
N ASN A 509 8.39 1.16 -0.26
CA ASN A 509 9.00 1.79 -1.43
C ASN A 509 10.25 1.07 -1.93
N GLY A 510 10.63 -0.01 -1.26
CA GLY A 510 11.70 -0.92 -1.63
C GLY A 510 13.07 -0.52 -1.12
N SER A 511 13.91 -1.52 -0.83
CA SER A 511 15.34 -1.32 -0.64
C SER A 511 16.16 -2.34 -1.40
N ARG A 512 17.41 -1.98 -1.73
CA ARG A 512 18.32 -2.81 -2.52
C ARG A 512 19.21 -3.63 -1.60
N PHE A 513 19.26 -4.94 -1.86
CA PHE A 513 20.12 -5.86 -1.14
C PHE A 513 21.18 -6.44 -2.09
N PRO A 514 22.45 -6.51 -1.66
CA PRO A 514 23.52 -7.05 -2.49
C PRO A 514 23.36 -8.55 -2.71
N ASP A 515 23.80 -9.02 -3.87
CA ASP A 515 23.83 -10.44 -4.21
C ASP A 515 24.64 -11.21 -3.14
N PRO A 516 24.05 -12.25 -2.53
CA PRO A 516 24.70 -13.00 -1.46
C PRO A 516 25.99 -13.69 -1.88
N GLU A 517 26.16 -13.98 -3.17
CA GLU A 517 27.30 -14.70 -3.71
C GLU A 517 28.33 -13.76 -4.33
N GLY A 518 28.09 -12.45 -4.26
CA GLY A 518 29.00 -11.42 -4.78
C GLY A 518 29.06 -11.40 -6.31
N ARG A 519 28.03 -11.93 -7.00
CA ARG A 519 27.93 -11.79 -8.46
C ARG A 519 27.93 -10.32 -8.85
N THR A 520 28.63 -10.03 -9.93
CA THR A 520 28.76 -8.67 -10.44
C THR A 520 27.86 -8.43 -11.64
N ASP A 521 27.42 -7.19 -11.81
CA ASP A 521 26.84 -6.70 -13.05
C ASP A 521 27.92 -6.53 -14.15
N GLU A 522 27.51 -6.03 -15.31
CA GLU A 522 28.38 -5.78 -16.47
C GLU A 522 29.49 -4.75 -16.21
N TYR A 523 29.37 -3.95 -15.14
CA TYR A 523 30.34 -2.94 -14.73
C TYR A 523 31.29 -3.44 -13.62
N GLY A 524 31.19 -4.70 -13.23
CA GLY A 524 32.01 -5.29 -12.17
C GLY A 524 31.60 -4.88 -10.75
N GLN A 525 30.41 -4.27 -10.57
CA GLN A 525 29.85 -3.95 -9.25
C GLN A 525 29.00 -5.10 -8.74
N ILE A 526 28.94 -5.32 -7.42
CA ILE A 526 28.08 -6.36 -6.85
C ILE A 526 26.63 -6.07 -7.24
N LYS A 527 25.98 -7.01 -7.92
CA LYS A 527 24.58 -6.91 -8.35
C LYS A 527 23.69 -6.73 -7.12
N THR A 528 22.66 -5.90 -7.24
CA THR A 528 21.70 -5.66 -6.16
C THR A 528 20.28 -5.94 -6.61
N TYR A 529 19.44 -6.42 -5.70
CA TYR A 529 18.04 -6.74 -5.96
C TYR A 529 17.14 -5.91 -5.06
N ARG A 530 16.09 -5.32 -5.64
CA ARG A 530 15.10 -4.54 -4.91
C ARG A 530 14.09 -5.47 -4.23
N ILE A 531 13.86 -5.26 -2.93
CA ILE A 531 12.89 -5.98 -2.10
C ILE A 531 11.83 -4.98 -1.62
N ALA A 532 10.57 -5.18 -2.02
CA ALA A 532 9.44 -4.29 -1.74
C ALA A 532 8.13 -5.09 -1.71
N ASP A 533 7.84 -5.72 -0.58
CA ASP A 533 6.74 -6.70 -0.49
C ASP A 533 5.47 -6.16 0.20
N PHE A 534 5.49 -4.90 0.62
CA PHE A 534 4.34 -4.21 1.23
C PHE A 534 3.78 -3.12 0.32
N SER A 535 2.49 -2.86 0.48
CA SER A 535 1.78 -1.75 -0.15
C SER A 535 0.95 -1.01 0.89
N ALA A 536 0.98 0.32 0.85
CA ALA A 536 0.09 1.18 1.65
C ALA A 536 -1.27 1.34 0.98
N GLU A 537 -1.36 0.93 -0.26
CA GLU A 537 -2.52 1.05 -1.11
C GLU A 537 -3.25 -0.29 -1.23
N PRO A 538 -4.60 -0.29 -1.26
CA PRO A 538 -5.32 -1.48 -1.65
C PRO A 538 -4.84 -2.00 -3.01
N SER A 539 -4.69 -3.31 -3.13
CA SER A 539 -4.35 -3.96 -4.39
C SER A 539 -5.60 -4.28 -5.18
N ILE A 540 -5.48 -4.26 -6.51
CA ILE A 540 -6.44 -4.83 -7.44
C ILE A 540 -5.81 -6.07 -8.06
N ASN A 541 -6.50 -7.20 -8.01
CA ASN A 541 -6.05 -8.41 -8.69
C ASN A 541 -6.59 -8.49 -10.14
N ALA A 542 -6.20 -9.52 -10.91
CA ALA A 542 -6.57 -9.75 -12.31
C ALA A 542 -8.08 -9.90 -12.52
N ASN A 543 -8.77 -10.21 -11.43
CA ASN A 543 -10.22 -10.33 -11.33
C ASN A 543 -10.90 -9.02 -10.92
N ALA A 544 -10.13 -7.94 -10.86
CA ALA A 544 -10.53 -6.62 -10.43
C ALA A 544 -11.10 -6.59 -8.99
N GLU A 545 -10.48 -7.33 -8.07
CA GLU A 545 -10.84 -7.32 -6.65
C GLU A 545 -9.99 -6.37 -5.82
N PHE A 546 -10.63 -5.47 -5.08
CA PHE A 546 -9.98 -4.49 -4.18
C PHE A 546 -9.79 -5.07 -2.78
N ILE A 547 -8.54 -5.02 -2.28
CA ILE A 547 -8.17 -5.59 -0.98
C ILE A 547 -7.25 -4.59 -0.26
N ASP A 548 -7.66 -4.09 0.90
CA ASP A 548 -6.87 -3.15 1.71
C ASP A 548 -5.75 -3.84 2.49
N PRO A 549 -4.56 -3.24 2.64
CA PRO A 549 -3.57 -3.69 3.62
C PRO A 549 -4.09 -3.52 5.05
N LEU A 550 -3.78 -4.48 5.93
CA LEU A 550 -4.29 -4.52 7.31
C LEU A 550 -3.16 -4.53 8.34
N VAL A 551 -3.44 -3.98 9.52
CA VAL A 551 -2.74 -4.25 10.76
C VAL A 551 -3.54 -5.31 11.51
N VAL A 552 -2.90 -6.40 11.95
CA VAL A 552 -3.44 -7.39 12.88
C VAL A 552 -2.76 -7.19 14.23
N LYS A 553 -3.55 -6.99 15.26
CA LYS A 553 -3.10 -6.54 16.58
C LYS A 553 -4.08 -6.97 17.68
N PRO A 554 -3.72 -6.92 18.97
CA PRO A 554 -4.72 -6.99 20.02
C PRO A 554 -5.67 -5.80 19.92
N HIS A 555 -6.91 -6.03 20.31
CA HIS A 555 -7.85 -4.94 20.39
C HIS A 555 -7.46 -3.94 21.50
N PRO A 556 -7.47 -2.60 21.28
CA PRO A 556 -7.03 -1.64 22.30
C PRO A 556 -7.74 -1.74 23.65
N TYR A 557 -9.02 -2.11 23.68
CA TYR A 557 -9.73 -2.31 24.96
C TYR A 557 -9.28 -3.59 25.68
N ASP A 558 -9.03 -4.65 24.91
CA ASP A 558 -8.58 -5.92 25.45
C ASP A 558 -7.15 -5.78 25.98
N GLU A 559 -6.31 -5.01 25.27
CA GLU A 559 -4.97 -4.61 25.71
C GLU A 559 -5.02 -3.73 26.96
N ALA A 560 -6.00 -2.84 27.09
CA ALA A 560 -6.19 -2.05 28.30
C ALA A 560 -6.61 -2.91 29.52
N LEU A 561 -7.33 -4.01 29.29
CA LEU A 561 -7.70 -4.98 30.33
C LEU A 561 -6.55 -5.96 30.66
N HIS A 562 -5.74 -6.30 29.66
CA HIS A 562 -4.62 -7.23 29.72
C HIS A 562 -3.32 -6.59 29.20
N PRO A 563 -2.76 -5.59 29.91
CA PRO A 563 -1.56 -4.87 29.45
C PRO A 563 -0.32 -5.77 29.29
N GLU A 564 -0.31 -6.95 29.92
CA GLU A 564 0.71 -7.98 29.73
C GLU A 564 0.80 -8.49 28.28
N VAL A 565 -0.28 -8.44 27.49
CA VAL A 565 -0.31 -8.88 26.09
C VAL A 565 0.71 -8.10 25.26
N ARG A 566 0.78 -6.78 25.43
CA ARG A 566 1.75 -5.94 24.71
C ARG A 566 3.19 -6.27 25.09
N THR A 567 3.42 -6.57 26.37
CA THR A 567 4.74 -7.00 26.85
C THR A 567 5.15 -8.32 26.20
N ILE A 568 4.21 -9.24 26.00
CA ILE A 568 4.45 -10.51 25.28
C ILE A 568 4.72 -10.27 23.80
N LEU A 569 3.95 -9.42 23.14
CA LEU A 569 4.17 -9.03 21.74
C LEU A 569 5.55 -8.36 21.53
N HIS A 570 6.03 -7.58 22.50
CA HIS A 570 7.41 -7.08 22.48
C HIS A 570 8.45 -8.22 22.54
N LYS A 571 8.23 -9.25 23.36
CA LYS A 571 9.11 -10.44 23.38
C LYS A 571 9.07 -11.18 22.04
N VAL A 572 7.89 -11.30 21.43
CA VAL A 572 7.72 -11.93 20.11
C VAL A 572 8.50 -11.15 19.05
N ALA A 573 8.40 -9.82 19.04
CA ALA A 573 9.16 -8.97 18.13
C ALA A 573 10.69 -9.13 18.33
N GLU A 574 11.17 -9.24 19.58
CA GLU A 574 12.59 -9.54 19.85
C GLU A 574 12.99 -10.95 19.40
N ALA A 575 12.12 -11.93 19.59
CA ALA A 575 12.35 -13.28 19.08
C ALA A 575 12.43 -13.28 17.54
N ALA A 576 11.54 -12.54 16.87
CA ALA A 576 11.56 -12.36 15.42
C ALA A 576 12.91 -11.79 14.93
N LYS A 577 13.45 -10.76 15.61
CA LYS A 577 14.79 -10.19 15.30
C LYS A 577 15.91 -11.24 15.34
N SER A 578 15.80 -12.25 16.21
CA SER A 578 16.80 -13.31 16.37
C SER A 578 16.72 -14.41 15.30
N ILE A 579 15.60 -14.56 14.61
CA ILE A 579 15.43 -15.61 13.60
C ILE A 579 16.16 -15.21 12.32
N ARG A 580 17.18 -15.98 11.96
CA ARG A 580 17.82 -15.98 10.64
C ARG A 580 17.18 -17.05 9.77
N GLY A 581 16.43 -16.65 8.74
CA GLY A 581 15.75 -17.58 7.85
C GLY A 581 16.11 -17.40 6.39
N HIS A 582 15.98 -18.49 5.61
CA HIS A 582 15.87 -18.46 4.15
C HIS A 582 14.40 -18.62 3.78
N TYR A 583 14.03 -18.20 2.57
CA TYR A 583 12.67 -18.41 2.07
C TYR A 583 12.52 -19.86 1.60
N ARG A 584 11.53 -20.57 2.13
CA ARG A 584 11.32 -22.00 1.89
C ARG A 584 9.89 -22.27 1.47
N PHE A 585 9.68 -22.45 0.17
CA PHE A 585 8.33 -22.52 -0.40
C PHE A 585 7.46 -23.66 0.18
N PHE A 586 8.10 -24.75 0.63
CA PHE A 586 7.46 -25.86 1.33
C PHE A 586 6.73 -25.45 2.64
N CYS A 587 7.02 -24.29 3.23
CA CYS A 587 6.30 -23.82 4.42
C CYS A 587 4.80 -23.54 4.18
N TYR A 588 4.37 -23.37 2.92
CA TYR A 588 2.95 -23.31 2.57
C TYR A 588 2.27 -24.70 2.54
N THR A 589 3.06 -25.78 2.61
CA THR A 589 2.58 -27.15 2.78
C THR A 589 2.72 -27.59 4.24
N ASP A 590 3.88 -27.38 4.84
CA ASP A 590 4.18 -27.72 6.23
C ASP A 590 4.86 -26.54 6.92
N GLY A 591 4.07 -25.72 7.61
CA GLY A 591 4.55 -24.57 8.36
C GLY A 591 5.34 -24.96 9.63
N HIS A 592 5.18 -26.19 10.11
CA HIS A 592 5.83 -26.65 11.34
C HIS A 592 7.36 -26.70 11.21
N ILE A 593 7.89 -26.84 10.00
CA ILE A 593 9.33 -26.80 9.74
C ILE A 593 9.98 -25.47 10.13
N SER A 594 9.18 -24.40 10.27
CA SER A 594 9.65 -23.09 10.76
C SER A 594 9.73 -22.99 12.28
N ASP A 595 9.26 -23.98 13.05
CA ASP A 595 9.38 -23.96 14.52
C ASP A 595 10.87 -24.02 14.91
N PRO A 596 11.37 -23.11 15.77
CA PRO A 596 12.81 -23.11 16.10
C PRO A 596 13.34 -24.39 16.76
N ALA A 597 12.50 -25.15 17.45
CA ALA A 597 12.85 -26.41 18.11
C ALA A 597 12.71 -27.61 17.16
N PHE A 598 11.57 -27.73 16.45
CA PHE A 598 11.36 -28.83 15.50
C PHE A 598 12.11 -28.64 14.18
N GLY A 599 12.07 -27.42 13.64
CA GLY A 599 12.72 -26.99 12.39
C GLY A 599 14.24 -27.06 12.38
N ALA A 600 14.87 -27.37 13.51
CA ALA A 600 16.33 -27.58 13.59
C ALA A 600 16.82 -28.66 12.59
N ALA A 601 16.00 -29.69 12.33
CA ALA A 601 16.31 -30.74 11.35
C ALA A 601 16.19 -30.28 9.89
N TYR A 602 15.48 -29.17 9.64
CA TYR A 602 15.24 -28.59 8.32
C TYR A 602 16.09 -27.35 8.05
N ARG A 603 17.01 -27.01 8.96
CA ARG A 603 17.97 -25.93 8.74
C ARG A 603 18.76 -26.18 7.47
N ALA A 604 19.04 -25.11 6.77
CA ALA A 604 19.98 -25.16 5.66
C ALA A 604 21.35 -25.66 6.16
N PRO A 605 22.01 -26.56 5.42
CA PRO A 605 23.26 -27.17 5.84
C PRO A 605 24.32 -26.10 6.11
N ASP A 606 25.19 -26.34 7.07
CA ASP A 606 26.32 -25.44 7.29
C ASP A 606 27.36 -25.63 6.18
N ARG A 607 27.40 -24.69 5.23
CA ARG A 607 28.42 -24.64 4.17
C ARG A 607 29.43 -23.51 4.40
N GLY A 608 29.51 -23.01 5.63
CA GLY A 608 30.39 -21.91 6.02
C GLY A 608 29.79 -20.52 5.81
N PRO A 609 30.51 -19.46 6.23
CA PRO A 609 29.99 -18.10 6.33
C PRO A 609 29.76 -17.41 4.98
N THR A 610 30.31 -17.95 3.89
CA THR A 610 30.17 -17.41 2.53
C THR A 610 28.90 -17.88 1.83
N TRP A 611 28.24 -18.93 2.32
CA TRP A 611 26.96 -19.40 1.77
C TRP A 611 25.81 -18.76 2.56
N TRP A 612 24.93 -18.03 1.86
CA TRP A 612 23.93 -17.16 2.49
C TRP A 612 22.97 -17.91 3.41
N ALA A 613 22.64 -19.15 3.06
CA ALA A 613 21.68 -19.93 3.78
C ALA A 613 22.28 -20.71 4.96
N SER A 614 23.60 -20.76 5.17
CA SER A 614 24.22 -21.59 6.22
C SER A 614 23.53 -21.45 7.59
N ASN A 615 23.04 -22.57 8.14
CA ASN A 615 22.35 -22.70 9.44
C ASN A 615 21.06 -21.86 9.59
N THR A 616 20.51 -21.32 8.51
CA THR A 616 19.25 -20.56 8.53
C THR A 616 18.04 -21.48 8.66
N LEU A 617 16.98 -20.98 9.29
CA LEU A 617 15.70 -21.67 9.48
C LEU A 617 14.83 -21.53 8.21
N PRO A 618 14.11 -22.58 7.77
CA PRO A 618 13.18 -22.46 6.66
C PRO A 618 11.97 -21.61 7.08
N THR A 619 11.64 -20.59 6.30
CA THR A 619 10.50 -19.70 6.60
C THR A 619 9.80 -19.22 5.32
N VAL A 620 8.53 -18.86 5.43
CA VAL A 620 7.87 -17.87 4.56
C VAL A 620 7.32 -16.78 5.45
N CYS A 621 6.75 -15.70 4.89
CA CYS A 621 6.26 -14.55 5.66
C CYS A 621 5.34 -14.95 6.85
N ALA A 622 4.34 -15.78 6.60
CA ALA A 622 3.38 -16.19 7.62
C ALA A 622 3.99 -17.17 8.64
N SER A 623 4.72 -18.20 8.16
CA SER A 623 5.38 -19.16 9.05
C SER A 623 6.52 -18.54 9.87
N PHE A 624 7.12 -17.43 9.38
CA PHE A 624 8.10 -16.63 10.12
C PHE A 624 7.45 -15.92 11.33
N VAL A 625 6.31 -15.27 11.15
CA VAL A 625 5.58 -14.64 12.26
C VAL A 625 5.13 -15.70 13.26
N TRP A 626 4.63 -16.84 12.77
CA TRP A 626 4.32 -17.98 13.62
C TRP A 626 5.55 -18.52 14.37
N ALA A 627 6.70 -18.69 13.71
CA ALA A 627 7.94 -19.11 14.34
C ALA A 627 8.41 -18.14 15.44
N ALA A 628 8.23 -16.83 15.25
CA ALA A 628 8.52 -15.83 16.26
C ALA A 628 7.62 -15.96 17.50
N MET A 629 6.33 -16.28 17.31
CA MET A 629 5.42 -16.61 18.41
C MET A 629 5.89 -17.85 19.16
N ARG A 630 6.21 -18.94 18.44
CA ARG A 630 6.69 -20.21 19.00
C ARG A 630 8.03 -20.10 19.73
N ALA A 631 8.89 -19.17 19.30
CA ALA A 631 10.18 -18.92 19.94
C ALA A 631 10.04 -18.37 21.38
N VAL A 632 8.93 -17.72 21.70
CA VAL A 632 8.65 -17.22 23.04
C VAL A 632 8.09 -18.36 23.90
N LYS A 633 8.92 -18.87 24.82
CA LYS A 633 8.54 -19.93 25.77
C LYS A 633 7.72 -19.36 26.94
N ASP A 634 6.51 -18.89 26.65
CA ASP A 634 5.57 -18.36 27.63
C ASP A 634 4.22 -19.10 27.49
N PRO A 635 3.69 -19.75 28.53
CA PRO A 635 2.43 -20.51 28.44
C PRO A 635 1.19 -19.63 28.14
N GLN A 636 1.35 -18.31 28.22
CA GLN A 636 0.33 -17.32 27.82
C GLN A 636 0.37 -17.01 26.32
N VAL A 637 1.42 -17.39 25.58
CA VAL A 637 1.43 -17.27 24.11
C VAL A 637 0.65 -18.46 23.54
N ARG A 638 -0.58 -18.18 23.15
CA ARG A 638 -1.51 -19.10 22.49
C ARG A 638 -2.06 -18.38 21.26
N LEU A 639 -2.35 -19.14 20.20
CA LEU A 639 -2.81 -18.56 18.95
C LEU A 639 -4.26 -18.94 18.64
N GLU A 640 -4.65 -20.19 18.87
CA GLU A 640 -6.00 -20.73 18.58
C GLU A 640 -6.43 -21.77 19.64
N GLY A 641 -5.53 -22.71 19.92
CA GLY A 641 -5.79 -23.88 20.76
C GLY A 641 -5.35 -23.70 22.20
N ARG A 642 -5.90 -24.53 23.09
CA ARG A 642 -5.51 -24.54 24.52
C ARG A 642 -4.19 -25.26 24.79
N ASN A 643 -3.72 -26.05 23.83
CA ASN A 643 -2.61 -26.99 23.96
C ASN A 643 -1.68 -26.87 22.74
N THR A 644 -0.66 -27.73 22.67
CA THR A 644 0.25 -27.83 21.52
C THR A 644 -0.47 -28.04 20.18
N PHE A 645 -1.62 -28.72 20.20
CA PHE A 645 -2.44 -28.98 19.02
C PHE A 645 -3.81 -28.32 19.18
N THR A 646 -4.29 -27.67 18.12
CA THR A 646 -5.63 -27.08 18.04
C THR A 646 -6.60 -28.16 17.57
N VAL A 647 -7.70 -28.34 18.31
CA VAL A 647 -8.76 -29.29 17.92
C VAL A 647 -9.96 -28.55 17.35
N PRO A 648 -10.84 -29.21 16.57
CA PRO A 648 -11.98 -28.52 15.94
C PRO A 648 -12.92 -27.78 16.90
N GLY A 649 -12.96 -28.18 18.17
CA GLY A 649 -13.75 -27.49 19.21
C GLY A 649 -13.09 -26.25 19.81
N ASP A 650 -11.83 -25.96 19.45
CA ASP A 650 -11.18 -24.70 19.79
C ASP A 650 -11.68 -23.59 18.83
N LEU A 651 -11.84 -23.86 17.52
CA LEU A 651 -12.22 -22.84 16.54
C LEU A 651 -13.59 -22.19 16.81
N GLU A 652 -13.64 -20.86 16.69
CA GLU A 652 -14.87 -20.07 16.68
C GLU A 652 -15.70 -20.34 15.43
N ASP A 653 -17.03 -20.20 15.53
CA ASP A 653 -17.94 -20.32 14.39
C ASP A 653 -17.57 -19.35 13.24
N SER A 654 -17.08 -18.15 13.58
CA SER A 654 -16.60 -17.16 12.61
C SER A 654 -15.40 -17.65 11.82
N ASP A 655 -14.56 -18.46 12.45
CA ASP A 655 -13.27 -18.87 11.92
C ASP A 655 -13.50 -20.04 10.97
N ILE A 656 -14.37 -20.97 11.37
CA ILE A 656 -14.93 -22.02 10.52
C ILE A 656 -15.59 -21.41 9.27
N GLN A 657 -16.37 -20.34 9.43
CA GLN A 657 -16.99 -19.63 8.29
C GLN A 657 -15.96 -18.94 7.40
N SER A 658 -14.85 -18.48 7.97
CA SER A 658 -13.72 -17.91 7.22
C SER A 658 -12.84 -18.96 6.53
N GLY A 659 -13.12 -20.25 6.76
CA GLY A 659 -12.42 -21.38 6.14
C GLY A 659 -11.48 -22.15 7.05
N ALA A 660 -11.33 -21.77 8.32
CA ALA A 660 -10.41 -22.45 9.22
C ALA A 660 -10.76 -23.95 9.37
N GLN A 661 -9.73 -24.77 9.29
CA GLN A 661 -9.80 -26.22 9.50
C GLN A 661 -8.60 -26.65 10.33
N VAL A 662 -8.81 -27.64 11.20
CA VAL A 662 -7.76 -28.26 12.02
C VAL A 662 -8.07 -29.74 12.17
N ASP A 663 -7.04 -30.55 12.41
CA ASP A 663 -7.17 -31.96 12.76
C ASP A 663 -6.35 -32.30 14.01
N THR A 664 -6.31 -33.59 14.39
CA THR A 664 -5.60 -34.02 15.60
C THR A 664 -4.08 -33.84 15.57
N GLN A 665 -3.52 -33.40 14.44
CA GLN A 665 -2.08 -33.17 14.22
C GLN A 665 -1.77 -31.69 13.96
N THR A 666 -2.77 -30.81 13.90
CA THR A 666 -2.57 -29.37 13.64
C THR A 666 -1.98 -28.68 14.87
N VAL A 667 -0.74 -28.23 14.75
CA VAL A 667 -0.04 -27.46 15.80
C VAL A 667 -0.70 -26.09 15.98
N ASP A 668 -0.76 -25.60 17.21
CA ASP A 668 -1.36 -24.30 17.56
C ASP A 668 -0.88 -23.15 16.65
N GLY A 669 -1.83 -22.43 16.08
CA GLY A 669 -1.64 -21.34 15.12
C GLY A 669 -1.44 -21.74 13.66
N LEU A 670 -1.41 -23.04 13.33
CA LEU A 670 -1.49 -23.56 11.96
C LEU A 670 -2.91 -24.04 11.64
N TYR A 671 -3.19 -24.27 10.35
CA TYR A 671 -4.46 -24.77 9.84
C TYR A 671 -4.22 -25.92 8.85
N HIS A 672 -5.21 -26.82 8.79
CA HIS A 672 -5.23 -27.96 7.88
C HIS A 672 -5.73 -27.53 6.50
N TYR A 673 -5.02 -27.96 5.47
CA TYR A 673 -5.38 -27.82 4.07
C TYR A 673 -5.50 -29.21 3.46
N THR A 674 -6.65 -29.49 2.85
CA THR A 674 -6.95 -30.82 2.33
C THR A 674 -6.10 -31.14 1.09
N ALA A 675 -5.90 -32.44 0.82
CA ALA A 675 -5.24 -32.88 -0.41
C ALA A 675 -5.88 -32.31 -1.69
N GLU A 676 -7.21 -32.12 -1.71
CA GLU A 676 -7.92 -31.55 -2.86
C GLU A 676 -7.57 -30.06 -3.07
N GLU A 677 -7.57 -29.27 -1.99
CA GLU A 677 -7.16 -27.86 -2.05
C GLU A 677 -5.71 -27.73 -2.50
N ARG A 678 -4.82 -28.55 -1.95
CA ARG A 678 -3.40 -28.55 -2.33
C ARG A 678 -3.17 -28.98 -3.77
N THR A 679 -3.93 -29.97 -4.26
CA THR A 679 -3.88 -30.40 -5.67
C THR A 679 -4.35 -29.28 -6.60
N THR A 680 -5.43 -28.58 -6.23
CA THR A 680 -5.96 -27.44 -7.00
C THR A 680 -4.93 -26.31 -7.06
N ALA A 681 -4.33 -25.98 -5.92
CA ALA A 681 -3.27 -24.98 -5.80
C ALA A 681 -2.03 -25.35 -6.65
N ALA A 682 -1.57 -26.60 -6.57
CA ALA A 682 -0.41 -27.07 -7.34
C ALA A 682 -0.66 -27.06 -8.86
N ASN A 683 -1.87 -27.42 -9.33
CA ASN A 683 -2.21 -27.33 -10.75
C ASN A 683 -2.19 -25.89 -11.27
N TRP A 684 -2.71 -24.93 -10.50
CA TRP A 684 -2.64 -23.52 -10.85
C TRP A 684 -1.19 -23.02 -10.91
N LEU A 685 -0.40 -23.39 -9.90
CA LEU A 685 1.01 -23.02 -9.78
C LEU A 685 1.85 -23.57 -10.95
N TYR A 686 1.64 -24.84 -11.31
CA TYR A 686 2.27 -25.46 -12.47
C TYR A 686 1.99 -24.63 -13.72
N LYS A 687 0.71 -24.32 -13.98
CA LYS A 687 0.33 -23.53 -15.16
C LYS A 687 0.96 -22.14 -15.14
N TYR A 688 0.96 -21.46 -14.00
CA TYR A 688 1.54 -20.13 -13.87
C TYR A 688 3.02 -20.11 -14.27
N PHE A 689 3.81 -21.06 -13.75
CA PHE A 689 5.24 -21.14 -14.06
C PHE A 689 5.52 -21.69 -15.47
N TYR A 690 4.67 -22.58 -15.98
CA TYR A 690 4.73 -23.04 -17.36
C TYR A 690 4.54 -21.87 -18.34
N ASP A 691 3.44 -21.13 -18.19
CA ASP A 691 3.12 -19.98 -19.06
C ASP A 691 4.20 -18.89 -18.96
N LEU A 692 4.72 -18.66 -17.74
CA LEU A 692 5.80 -17.70 -17.52
C LEU A 692 7.09 -18.14 -18.21
N ALA A 693 7.46 -19.42 -18.14
CA ALA A 693 8.64 -19.93 -18.82
C ALA A 693 8.46 -19.89 -20.34
N GLU A 694 7.30 -20.32 -20.86
CA GLU A 694 6.96 -20.29 -22.29
C GLU A 694 7.08 -18.87 -22.87
N ALA A 695 6.55 -17.86 -22.18
CA ALA A 695 6.61 -16.46 -22.63
C ALA A 695 8.03 -15.85 -22.69
N ASN A 696 9.04 -16.47 -22.05
CA ASN A 696 10.42 -16.00 -22.08
C ASN A 696 11.25 -16.66 -23.20
N PHE A 697 10.69 -17.60 -23.97
CA PHE A 697 11.35 -18.18 -25.13
C PHE A 697 10.89 -17.49 -26.43
N PRO A 698 11.82 -17.07 -27.32
CA PRO A 698 11.44 -16.45 -28.59
C PRO A 698 10.60 -17.38 -29.48
N ASP A 699 9.54 -16.84 -30.10
CA ASP A 699 8.58 -17.58 -30.94
C ASP A 699 9.23 -18.30 -32.15
N TRP A 700 10.42 -17.88 -32.58
CA TRP A 700 11.18 -18.51 -33.69
C TRP A 700 11.95 -19.77 -33.27
N ILE A 701 12.11 -20.04 -31.97
CA ILE A 701 12.68 -21.29 -31.47
C ILE A 701 11.58 -22.35 -31.53
N PRO A 702 11.70 -23.40 -32.37
CA PRO A 702 10.68 -24.44 -32.45
C PRO A 702 10.46 -25.10 -31.07
N ASN A 703 9.22 -25.41 -30.68
CA ASN A 703 8.91 -26.06 -29.39
C ASN A 703 9.74 -27.32 -29.09
N TRP A 704 10.18 -28.06 -30.10
CA TRP A 704 11.05 -29.24 -29.93
C TRP A 704 12.52 -28.90 -29.65
N LEU A 705 12.96 -27.66 -29.93
CA LEU A 705 14.29 -27.08 -29.61
C LEU A 705 14.28 -26.30 -28.28
N ALA A 706 13.16 -25.65 -27.92
CA ALA A 706 12.95 -25.09 -26.58
C ALA A 706 12.80 -26.18 -25.50
N GLY A 707 12.47 -27.41 -25.90
CA GLY A 707 12.49 -28.60 -25.06
C GLY A 707 11.33 -28.68 -24.06
N ASP A 708 11.50 -29.55 -23.07
CA ASP A 708 10.70 -29.71 -21.85
C ASP A 708 10.90 -28.57 -20.84
N ALA A 709 11.62 -27.49 -21.19
CA ALA A 709 12.02 -26.44 -20.26
C ALA A 709 10.87 -25.76 -19.48
N PRO A 710 9.72 -25.38 -20.10
CA PRO A 710 8.58 -24.89 -19.33
C PRO A 710 7.98 -25.93 -18.36
N ASP A 711 7.97 -27.20 -18.77
CA ASP A 711 7.52 -28.32 -17.93
C ASP A 711 8.47 -28.56 -16.76
N ASP A 712 9.79 -28.54 -17.01
CA ASP A 712 10.84 -28.69 -16.01
C ASP A 712 10.73 -27.66 -14.90
N VAL A 713 10.64 -26.37 -15.27
CA VAL A 713 10.50 -25.27 -14.30
C VAL A 713 9.22 -25.45 -13.48
N ALA A 714 8.10 -25.75 -14.14
CA ALA A 714 6.81 -25.90 -13.49
C ALA A 714 6.77 -27.10 -12.53
N ASN A 715 7.24 -28.28 -12.96
CA ASN A 715 7.32 -29.49 -12.14
C ASN A 715 8.25 -29.30 -10.95
N GLN A 716 9.43 -28.70 -11.17
CA GLN A 716 10.42 -28.50 -10.11
C GLN A 716 9.90 -27.58 -9.00
N VAL A 717 9.23 -26.48 -9.39
CA VAL A 717 8.59 -25.56 -8.43
C VAL A 717 7.45 -26.25 -7.67
N CYS A 718 6.60 -27.02 -8.36
CA CYS A 718 5.48 -27.73 -7.74
C CYS A 718 5.94 -28.84 -6.78
N ASN A 719 6.98 -29.60 -7.13
CA ASN A 719 7.56 -30.60 -6.23
C ASN A 719 8.28 -29.96 -5.03
N THR A 720 8.89 -28.79 -5.22
CA THR A 720 9.48 -28.02 -4.10
C THR A 720 8.38 -27.55 -3.14
N PHE A 721 7.26 -27.05 -3.67
CA PHE A 721 6.08 -26.68 -2.89
C PHE A 721 5.45 -27.88 -2.18
N ALA A 722 5.31 -29.02 -2.86
CA ALA A 722 4.51 -30.15 -2.37
C ALA A 722 5.26 -31.11 -1.45
N PHE A 723 6.57 -31.29 -1.66
CA PHE A 723 7.38 -32.33 -0.99
C PHE A 723 8.77 -31.86 -0.55
N ASP A 724 9.06 -30.56 -0.62
CA ASP A 724 10.39 -30.01 -0.32
C ASP A 724 11.51 -30.54 -1.25
N TRP A 725 11.13 -30.92 -2.48
CA TRP A 725 12.01 -31.60 -3.42
C TRP A 725 12.30 -30.73 -4.65
N SER A 726 13.51 -30.19 -4.72
CA SER A 726 13.97 -29.30 -5.81
C SER A 726 15.05 -29.89 -6.72
N GLY A 727 15.66 -31.02 -6.34
CA GLY A 727 16.84 -31.58 -7.02
C GLY A 727 16.69 -33.07 -7.28
N LYS A 728 17.79 -33.83 -7.14
CA LYS A 728 17.74 -35.30 -7.22
C LYS A 728 17.29 -35.93 -5.91
N ASP A 729 16.45 -36.96 -6.00
CA ASP A 729 16.14 -37.85 -4.87
C ASP A 729 17.25 -38.92 -4.69
N GLU A 730 17.11 -39.78 -3.69
CA GLU A 730 18.06 -40.89 -3.42
C GLU A 730 18.13 -41.93 -4.56
N ALA A 731 17.08 -42.02 -5.38
CA ALA A 731 17.02 -42.90 -6.54
C ALA A 731 17.61 -42.26 -7.81
N GLY A 732 18.01 -40.98 -7.74
CA GLY A 732 18.59 -40.22 -8.84
C GLY A 732 17.58 -39.55 -9.76
N ASN A 733 16.27 -39.65 -9.48
CA ASN A 733 15.24 -38.95 -10.24
C ASN A 733 15.30 -37.46 -9.91
N HIS A 734 15.08 -36.58 -10.88
CA HIS A 734 15.05 -35.14 -10.64
C HIS A 734 13.62 -34.64 -10.42
N ALA A 735 13.45 -33.64 -9.55
CA ALA A 735 12.16 -33.01 -9.25
C ALA A 735 11.48 -32.36 -10.46
N LYS A 736 12.24 -32.06 -11.52
CA LYS A 736 11.74 -31.42 -12.74
C LYS A 736 11.09 -32.44 -13.70
N ASP A 737 11.51 -33.71 -13.62
CA ASP A 737 11.04 -34.80 -14.48
C ASP A 737 9.86 -35.58 -13.85
N SER A 738 9.22 -35.02 -12.80
CA SER A 738 8.28 -35.77 -11.97
C SER A 738 6.94 -35.07 -11.76
N ASP A 739 5.87 -35.83 -12.02
CA ASP A 739 4.48 -35.44 -11.80
C ASP A 739 3.98 -35.68 -10.36
N ARG A 740 4.87 -36.03 -9.42
CA ARG A 740 4.48 -36.43 -8.05
C ARG A 740 3.62 -35.38 -7.36
N TRP A 741 3.83 -34.09 -7.66
CA TRP A 741 3.07 -32.96 -7.09
C TRP A 741 1.56 -33.03 -7.35
N LYS A 742 1.10 -33.85 -8.30
CA LYS A 742 -0.33 -34.08 -8.57
C LYS A 742 -1.05 -34.82 -7.44
N GLU A 743 -0.31 -35.47 -6.54
CA GLU A 743 -0.83 -36.16 -5.35
C GLU A 743 -0.13 -35.65 -4.07
N PRO A 744 -0.30 -34.37 -3.71
CA PRO A 744 0.49 -33.73 -2.66
C PRO A 744 0.13 -34.21 -1.24
N GLY A 745 -1.04 -34.80 -1.04
CA GLY A 745 -1.59 -35.14 0.27
C GLY A 745 -2.06 -33.93 1.07
N ASP A 746 -2.37 -34.09 2.35
CA ASP A 746 -2.78 -33.00 3.24
C ASP A 746 -1.61 -32.12 3.67
N GLY A 747 -1.86 -30.86 3.98
CA GLY A 747 -0.87 -29.91 4.50
C GLY A 747 -1.33 -29.24 5.80
N ARG A 748 -0.36 -28.71 6.56
CA ARG A 748 -0.60 -27.96 7.80
C ARG A 748 0.28 -26.72 7.80
N ALA A 749 -0.31 -25.57 7.52
CA ALA A 749 0.42 -24.33 7.32
C ALA A 749 -0.40 -23.14 7.86
N VAL A 750 0.18 -21.95 7.80
CA VAL A 750 -0.51 -20.70 8.12
C VAL A 750 -0.27 -19.73 6.98
N SER A 751 -1.33 -19.11 6.50
CA SER A 751 -1.29 -18.03 5.51
C SER A 751 -1.37 -16.67 6.20
N PRO A 752 -1.02 -15.57 5.50
CA PRO A 752 -1.30 -14.22 5.98
C PRO A 752 -2.78 -13.98 6.28
N ASN A 753 -3.69 -14.64 5.54
CA ASN A 753 -5.13 -14.57 5.80
C ASN A 753 -5.50 -15.20 7.14
N ASP A 754 -4.91 -16.36 7.44
CA ASP A 754 -5.25 -17.16 8.61
C ASP A 754 -4.87 -16.47 9.92
N ILE A 755 -3.83 -15.64 9.93
CA ILE A 755 -3.40 -14.88 11.12
C ILE A 755 -4.53 -14.00 11.68
N LYS A 756 -5.52 -13.64 10.86
CA LYS A 756 -6.71 -12.88 11.29
C LYS A 756 -7.71 -13.70 12.13
N ASN A 757 -7.52 -15.01 12.22
CA ASN A 757 -8.33 -15.92 13.02
C ASN A 757 -7.71 -16.13 14.40
N TRP A 758 -6.41 -15.89 14.58
CA TRP A 758 -5.76 -16.00 15.89
C TRP A 758 -6.50 -15.21 16.97
N ASP A 759 -6.68 -15.89 18.10
CA ASP A 759 -7.55 -15.55 19.21
C ASP A 759 -7.30 -14.17 19.80
N ALA A 760 -8.40 -13.55 20.25
CA ALA A 760 -8.37 -12.34 21.05
C ALA A 760 -7.94 -12.62 22.50
N PRO A 761 -7.32 -11.64 23.18
CA PRO A 761 -7.01 -11.79 24.61
C PRO A 761 -8.25 -12.08 25.46
N THR A 762 -9.37 -11.41 25.21
CA THR A 762 -10.54 -11.51 26.08
C THR A 762 -11.48 -12.69 25.78
N HIS A 763 -11.11 -13.61 24.87
CA HIS A 763 -11.95 -14.77 24.58
C HIS A 763 -12.02 -15.69 25.82
N SER A 764 -13.09 -15.56 26.60
CA SER A 764 -13.22 -16.21 27.91
C SER A 764 -13.61 -17.68 27.76
N ASP A 765 -12.79 -18.59 28.28
CA ASP A 765 -13.17 -19.99 28.51
C ASP A 765 -13.98 -20.20 29.81
N GLY A 766 -14.49 -19.11 30.40
CA GLY A 766 -15.25 -19.13 31.64
C GLY A 766 -14.40 -19.39 32.89
N ASN A 767 -13.06 -19.40 32.79
CA ASN A 767 -12.17 -19.58 33.93
C ASN A 767 -11.10 -18.48 34.01
N SER A 768 -10.86 -18.01 35.23
CA SER A 768 -10.11 -16.79 35.56
C SER A 768 -8.61 -16.81 35.20
N ASN A 769 -8.11 -15.68 34.68
CA ASN A 769 -6.71 -15.20 34.64
C ASN A 769 -5.76 -15.71 33.53
N VAL A 770 -6.23 -16.37 32.47
CA VAL A 770 -5.41 -16.68 31.29
C VAL A 770 -6.14 -16.17 30.05
N PHE A 771 -5.56 -15.21 29.34
CA PHE A 771 -6.10 -14.73 28.06
C PHE A 771 -5.82 -15.78 26.96
N ARG A 772 -6.74 -15.91 25.99
CA ARG A 772 -6.75 -17.04 25.05
C ARG A 772 -5.80 -16.86 23.86
N GLY A 773 -5.56 -15.63 23.43
CA GLY A 773 -4.57 -15.31 22.40
C GLY A 773 -4.04 -13.88 22.48
N VAL A 774 -3.13 -13.52 21.57
CA VAL A 774 -2.44 -12.21 21.59
C VAL A 774 -2.95 -11.21 20.54
N TYR A 775 -3.91 -11.59 19.69
CA TYR A 775 -4.45 -10.75 18.62
C TYR A 775 -5.98 -10.62 18.65
N GLY A 776 -6.71 -11.16 17.67
CA GLY A 776 -8.17 -11.03 17.54
C GLY A 776 -8.70 -9.70 17.03
N HIS A 777 -7.86 -8.78 16.54
CA HIS A 777 -8.31 -7.54 15.91
C HIS A 777 -7.53 -7.22 14.64
N SER A 778 -8.21 -6.65 13.65
CA SER A 778 -7.57 -6.09 12.47
C SER A 778 -8.20 -4.79 12.03
N GLU A 779 -7.43 -3.89 11.42
CA GLU A 779 -7.92 -2.63 10.86
C GLU A 779 -7.01 -2.19 9.71
N LYS A 780 -7.47 -1.25 8.88
CA LYS A 780 -6.70 -0.77 7.73
C LYS A 780 -5.38 -0.14 8.17
N VAL A 781 -4.32 -0.31 7.39
CA VAL A 781 -3.03 0.38 7.60
C VAL A 781 -3.24 1.90 7.46
N ILE A 782 -2.79 2.67 8.47
CA ILE A 782 -2.74 4.13 8.40
C ILE A 782 -1.28 4.56 8.17
N TYR A 783 -0.88 4.58 6.90
CA TYR A 783 0.48 4.96 6.49
C TYR A 783 0.67 6.48 6.46
N ARG A 784 1.86 6.92 6.85
CA ARG A 784 2.38 8.29 6.71
C ARG A 784 3.68 8.18 5.90
N PRO A 785 3.78 8.79 4.71
CA PRO A 785 4.99 8.70 3.90
C PRO A 785 6.17 9.44 4.51
N ALA A 786 7.39 9.00 4.19
CA ALA A 786 8.60 9.73 4.55
C ALA A 786 8.68 11.07 3.82
N ARG A 787 9.26 12.07 4.49
CA ARG A 787 9.48 13.41 3.92
C ARG A 787 10.78 14.03 4.44
N ILE A 788 11.34 14.97 3.69
CA ILE A 788 12.58 15.70 3.94
C ILE A 788 12.21 17.18 4.02
N GLU A 789 12.43 17.84 5.15
CA GLU A 789 12.00 19.22 5.40
C GLU A 789 13.19 20.16 5.62
N TRP A 790 13.20 21.33 4.99
CA TRP A 790 14.09 22.44 5.32
C TRP A 790 13.44 23.32 6.38
N ARG A 791 13.98 23.28 7.60
CA ARG A 791 13.42 24.04 8.71
C ARG A 791 14.48 24.59 9.64
N ARG A 792 14.12 25.64 10.39
CA ARG A 792 14.97 26.16 11.46
C ARG A 792 15.06 25.12 12.58
N ILE A 793 16.27 24.89 13.05
CA ILE A 793 16.55 23.99 14.15
C ILE A 793 16.40 24.77 15.45
N ASN A 794 15.68 24.19 16.41
CA ASN A 794 15.58 24.73 17.75
C ASN A 794 16.60 24.00 18.63
N ARG A 795 17.23 24.72 19.57
CA ARG A 795 18.19 24.14 20.51
C ARG A 795 17.86 24.51 21.94
N TRP A 796 18.21 23.63 22.87
CA TRP A 796 18.13 23.92 24.30
C TRP A 796 19.14 25.01 24.65
N VAL A 797 18.66 26.14 25.15
CA VAL A 797 19.48 27.28 25.57
C VAL A 797 19.23 27.55 27.05
N LYS A 798 20.28 27.89 27.80
CA LYS A 798 20.13 28.30 29.22
C LYS A 798 19.21 29.51 29.32
N THR A 799 18.23 29.42 30.21
CA THR A 799 17.31 30.53 30.43
C THR A 799 18.01 31.67 31.15
N LYS A 800 17.97 32.88 30.58
CA LYS A 800 18.15 34.15 31.30
C LYS A 800 16.79 34.86 31.36
N ALA A 801 16.66 35.88 32.21
CA ALA A 801 15.40 36.27 32.86
C ALA A 801 14.17 36.54 31.95
N LYS A 802 13.01 36.70 32.59
CA LYS A 802 11.69 36.86 31.94
C LYS A 802 11.61 38.11 31.04
N SER A 803 10.96 37.96 29.88
CA SER A 803 10.68 39.02 28.89
C SER A 803 9.23 38.91 28.37
N PHE A 804 8.76 39.89 27.58
CA PHE A 804 7.39 39.89 27.06
C PHE A 804 7.34 40.21 25.56
N ALA A 805 6.51 39.49 24.80
CA ALA A 805 6.05 39.91 23.49
C ALA A 805 4.66 40.53 23.66
N LYS A 806 4.48 41.77 23.24
CA LYS A 806 3.19 42.48 23.24
C LYS A 806 2.85 42.81 21.79
N GLY A 807 1.59 42.84 21.40
CA GLY A 807 1.30 43.03 19.98
C GLY A 807 -0.17 43.17 19.62
N ASP A 808 -0.44 43.29 18.33
CA ASP A 808 -1.78 43.24 17.74
C ASP A 808 -1.86 42.19 16.62
N VAL A 809 -3.02 41.54 16.52
CA VAL A 809 -3.40 40.69 15.39
C VAL A 809 -4.48 41.40 14.59
N ALA A 810 -4.27 41.55 13.29
CA ALA A 810 -5.22 42.18 12.39
C ALA A 810 -5.47 41.32 11.15
N TYR A 811 -6.71 41.30 10.65
CA TYR A 811 -7.13 40.61 9.43
C TYR A 811 -7.85 41.61 8.53
N ARG A 812 -7.35 41.78 7.30
CA ARG A 812 -7.84 42.79 6.33
C ARG A 812 -8.00 44.20 6.94
N GLY A 813 -7.03 44.58 7.79
CA GLY A 813 -6.99 45.88 8.45
C GLY A 813 -7.86 46.03 9.70
N ASN A 814 -8.66 45.02 10.06
CA ASN A 814 -9.47 45.03 11.28
C ASN A 814 -8.80 44.24 12.40
N ALA A 815 -8.90 44.73 13.63
CA ALA A 815 -8.46 44.00 14.81
C ALA A 815 -9.18 42.65 14.93
N VAL A 816 -8.42 41.57 15.19
CA VAL A 816 -8.97 40.22 15.31
C VAL A 816 -9.05 39.87 16.77
N ALA A 817 -10.23 39.98 17.36
CA ALA A 817 -10.48 39.48 18.71
C ALA A 817 -10.52 37.96 18.73
N GLY A 818 -9.99 37.32 19.77
CA GLY A 818 -10.06 35.86 19.89
C GLY A 818 -9.16 35.09 18.91
N ALA A 819 -8.13 35.73 18.34
CA ALA A 819 -7.08 35.03 17.62
C ALA A 819 -6.13 34.37 18.63
N LEU A 820 -5.83 33.10 18.43
CA LEU A 820 -4.81 32.40 19.20
C LEU A 820 -3.45 32.94 18.77
N VAL A 821 -2.60 33.33 19.72
CA VAL A 821 -1.20 33.70 19.50
C VAL A 821 -0.31 32.73 20.27
N LYS A 822 0.72 32.16 19.63
CA LYS A 822 1.59 31.13 20.24
C LYS A 822 3.07 31.34 19.91
N ALA A 823 3.94 31.04 20.88
CA ALA A 823 5.40 30.99 20.74
C ALA A 823 6.04 30.30 21.95
N GLY A 824 7.11 29.52 21.75
CA GLY A 824 7.99 29.05 22.83
C GLY A 824 7.29 28.29 23.97
N GLY A 825 6.28 27.49 23.66
CA GLY A 825 5.46 26.72 24.60
C GLY A 825 4.41 27.52 25.34
N LYS A 826 4.27 28.81 25.00
CA LYS A 826 3.32 29.73 25.60
C LYS A 826 2.33 30.20 24.55
N THR A 827 1.12 30.41 25.01
CA THR A 827 -0.01 30.83 24.20
C THR A 827 -0.74 31.96 24.92
N THR A 828 -1.37 32.82 24.15
CA THR A 828 -2.26 33.87 24.62
C THR A 828 -3.34 34.07 23.56
N VAL A 829 -4.39 34.82 23.89
CA VAL A 829 -5.45 35.14 22.93
C VAL A 829 -5.60 36.64 22.86
N THR A 830 -5.86 37.14 21.67
CA THR A 830 -6.09 38.56 21.48
C THR A 830 -7.37 39.04 22.17
N GLN A 831 -7.28 40.21 22.80
CA GLN A 831 -8.41 40.91 23.40
C GLN A 831 -9.38 41.43 22.32
N LEU A 832 -10.48 42.05 22.75
CA LEU A 832 -11.49 42.62 21.85
C LEU A 832 -10.92 43.65 20.87
N ASP A 833 -9.83 44.32 21.24
CA ASP A 833 -9.11 45.29 20.41
C ASP A 833 -8.01 44.65 19.53
N GLY A 834 -7.92 43.33 19.50
CA GLY A 834 -6.92 42.57 18.74
C GLY A 834 -5.55 42.49 19.40
N THR A 835 -5.37 43.08 20.60
CA THR A 835 -4.05 43.11 21.25
C THR A 835 -3.76 41.85 22.06
N PHE A 836 -2.49 41.47 22.16
CA PHE A 836 -2.02 40.35 22.98
C PHE A 836 -0.79 40.74 23.82
N LYS A 837 -0.56 39.97 24.89
CA LYS A 837 0.69 39.96 25.65
C LYS A 837 1.04 38.52 26.00
N LEU A 838 2.27 38.13 25.71
CA LEU A 838 2.81 36.79 25.86
C LEU A 838 4.13 36.86 26.63
N GLU A 839 4.20 36.20 27.79
CA GLU A 839 5.44 36.11 28.58
C GLU A 839 6.32 34.99 28.05
N LEU A 840 7.56 35.32 27.68
CA LEU A 840 8.56 34.39 27.15
C LEU A 840 9.89 34.62 27.87
N PRO A 841 10.72 33.59 28.07
CA PRO A 841 12.13 33.77 28.42
C PRO A 841 12.85 34.67 27.41
N SER A 842 13.94 35.34 27.79
CA SER A 842 14.76 36.08 26.82
C SER A 842 15.32 35.12 25.77
N GLY A 843 15.11 35.38 24.48
CA GLY A 843 15.47 34.49 23.38
C GLY A 843 14.80 34.87 22.06
N SER A 844 15.11 34.13 21.00
CA SER A 844 14.48 34.28 19.68
C SER A 844 13.33 33.29 19.51
N TYR A 845 12.20 33.77 18.99
CA TYR A 845 10.97 33.01 18.84
C TYR A 845 10.27 33.27 17.50
N HIS A 846 9.64 32.24 16.95
CA HIS A 846 8.61 32.37 15.92
C HIS A 846 7.25 32.53 16.60
N ILE A 847 6.56 33.65 16.36
CA ILE A 847 5.28 33.98 16.98
C ILE A 847 4.19 33.87 15.92
N GLU A 848 3.29 32.92 16.09
CA GLU A 848 2.20 32.64 15.14
C GLU A 848 0.86 33.10 15.71
N ALA A 849 -0.05 33.53 14.84
CA ALA A 849 -1.45 33.73 15.21
C ALA A 849 -2.43 33.18 14.16
N GLY A 850 -3.59 32.69 14.62
CA GLY A 850 -4.60 32.13 13.72
C GLY A 850 -6.02 32.20 14.28
N LYS A 851 -7.00 32.25 13.38
CA LYS A 851 -8.43 32.22 13.71
C LYS A 851 -9.29 31.72 12.54
N PRO A 852 -10.30 30.86 12.78
CA PRO A 852 -11.35 30.62 11.81
C PRO A 852 -12.18 31.88 11.55
N ILE A 853 -12.25 32.34 10.30
CA ILE A 853 -13.01 33.51 9.87
C ILE A 853 -13.82 33.11 8.62
N SER A 854 -15.15 33.11 8.73
CA SER A 854 -16.07 32.81 7.62
C SER A 854 -15.86 31.44 6.94
N GLY A 855 -15.53 30.41 7.71
CA GLY A 855 -15.31 29.05 7.19
C GLY A 855 -13.92 28.81 6.60
N LEU A 856 -13.03 29.80 6.63
CA LEU A 856 -11.63 29.68 6.24
C LEU A 856 -10.72 29.91 7.46
N TYR A 857 -9.62 29.17 7.60
CA TYR A 857 -8.66 29.39 8.66
C TYR A 857 -7.66 30.47 8.25
N ALA A 858 -7.77 31.66 8.83
CA ALA A 858 -6.86 32.77 8.54
C ALA A 858 -5.68 32.73 9.51
N GLU A 859 -4.45 32.83 9.00
CA GLU A 859 -3.22 32.72 9.78
C GLU A 859 -2.18 33.79 9.40
N GLY A 860 -1.23 34.02 10.30
CA GLY A 860 -0.08 34.89 10.09
C GLY A 860 0.99 34.66 11.16
N SER A 861 2.21 35.12 10.92
CA SER A 861 3.31 34.98 11.88
C SER A 861 4.29 36.16 11.85
N SER A 862 5.12 36.26 12.89
CA SER A 862 6.22 37.22 13.02
C SER A 862 7.34 36.63 13.87
N ASP A 863 8.59 36.88 13.48
CA ASP A 863 9.75 36.57 14.32
C ASP A 863 9.99 37.70 15.34
N ALA A 864 10.45 37.34 16.55
CA ALA A 864 10.85 38.32 17.56
C ALA A 864 12.03 37.81 18.40
N THR A 865 12.97 38.71 18.71
CA THR A 865 14.05 38.47 19.67
C THR A 865 13.80 39.27 20.94
N LEU A 866 13.60 38.58 22.04
CA LEU A 866 13.34 39.17 23.35
C LEU A 866 14.64 39.26 24.16
N LEU A 867 15.11 40.47 24.44
CA LEU A 867 16.21 40.68 25.37
C LEU A 867 15.71 40.69 26.82
N GLU A 868 16.62 40.46 27.76
CA GLU A 868 16.30 40.33 29.19
C GLU A 868 15.53 41.56 29.73
N GLY A 869 14.39 41.30 30.37
CA GLY A 869 13.54 42.34 30.96
C GLY A 869 12.82 43.25 29.95
N GLN A 870 12.99 43.03 28.65
CA GLN A 870 12.33 43.84 27.61
C GLN A 870 10.91 43.36 27.30
N THR A 871 10.09 44.31 26.87
CA THR A 871 8.85 44.05 26.14
C THR A 871 9.08 44.42 24.68
N VAL A 872 8.83 43.49 23.77
CA VAL A 872 8.96 43.68 22.31
C VAL A 872 7.57 43.78 21.70
N ASP A 873 7.35 44.81 20.88
CA ASP A 873 6.10 44.96 20.13
C ASP A 873 6.12 44.10 18.85
N VAL A 874 5.06 43.34 18.61
CA VAL A 874 4.93 42.34 17.54
C VAL A 874 3.60 42.56 16.82
N ARG A 875 3.62 42.67 15.50
CA ARG A 875 2.39 42.82 14.72
C ARG A 875 2.20 41.63 13.81
N ILE A 876 1.05 40.97 13.93
CA ILE A 876 0.73 39.77 13.15
C ILE A 876 -0.46 40.07 12.25
N LEU A 877 -0.24 40.01 10.94
CA LEU A 877 -1.29 40.21 9.94
C LEU A 877 -1.79 38.83 9.49
N LEU A 878 -3.06 38.52 9.76
CA LEU A 878 -3.69 37.31 9.25
C LEU A 878 -4.05 37.51 7.78
N SER A 879 -3.83 36.47 6.99
CA SER A 879 -4.27 36.35 5.61
C SER A 879 -5.22 35.16 5.45
N ASP A 880 -6.12 35.24 4.48
CA ASP A 880 -6.84 34.05 4.01
C ASP A 880 -5.85 32.98 3.53
N PRO A 881 -6.25 31.70 3.53
CA PRO A 881 -5.51 30.69 2.77
C PRO A 881 -5.34 31.20 1.32
N PRO A 882 -4.11 31.24 0.78
CA PRO A 882 -3.83 31.94 -0.48
C PRO A 882 -4.64 31.46 -1.70
N GLU A 883 -5.11 32.37 -2.58
CA GLU A 883 -5.72 32.03 -3.91
C GLU A 883 -4.77 31.30 -4.88
N LEU A 884 -3.51 31.17 -4.46
CA LEU A 884 -2.39 30.69 -5.21
C LEU A 884 -2.42 29.16 -5.38
N PHE A 885 -3.19 28.44 -4.57
CA PHE A 885 -3.37 27.00 -4.74
C PHE A 885 -4.24 26.71 -5.96
N ARG A 886 -3.64 26.07 -6.95
CA ARG A 886 -4.26 25.68 -8.21
C ARG A 886 -4.37 24.18 -8.26
N GLN A 887 -5.36 23.70 -9.00
CA GLN A 887 -5.47 22.31 -9.40
C GLN A 887 -5.37 22.27 -10.92
N VAL A 888 -4.24 21.80 -11.42
CA VAL A 888 -4.08 21.49 -12.84
C VAL A 888 -4.75 20.17 -13.14
N VAL A 889 -5.49 20.14 -14.24
CA VAL A 889 -6.16 18.93 -14.74
C VAL A 889 -5.59 18.62 -16.12
N LEU A 890 -4.85 17.52 -16.22
CA LEU A 890 -4.32 17.00 -17.48
C LEU A 890 -5.24 15.91 -18.04
N ARG A 891 -5.53 15.97 -19.34
CA ARG A 891 -6.31 14.97 -20.09
C ARG A 891 -5.71 14.86 -21.48
N GLY A 892 -5.53 13.68 -22.04
CA GLY A 892 -4.94 13.60 -23.38
C GLY A 892 -4.88 12.20 -23.98
N THR A 893 -4.52 12.15 -25.27
CA THR A 893 -4.60 11.00 -26.17
C THR A 893 -3.26 10.88 -26.91
N MET A 894 -2.57 9.72 -26.87
CA MET A 894 -1.24 9.48 -27.48
C MET A 894 -1.29 8.29 -28.43
N HIS A 895 -1.21 8.54 -29.74
CA HIS A 895 -1.30 7.57 -30.84
C HIS A 895 0.07 7.07 -31.19
N LEU A 896 0.26 5.77 -31.28
CA LEU A 896 1.50 5.17 -31.74
C LEU A 896 1.22 4.36 -33.00
N LYS A 897 2.17 4.38 -33.94
CA LYS A 897 2.22 3.54 -35.14
C LYS A 897 3.58 2.83 -35.12
N ASP A 898 3.53 1.56 -35.48
CA ASP A 898 4.66 0.63 -35.65
C ASP A 898 4.54 0.01 -37.06
N GLU A 899 5.57 0.12 -37.89
CA GLU A 899 5.54 -0.09 -39.33
C GLU A 899 6.31 -1.35 -39.69
N GLU A 900 5.57 -2.44 -39.68
CA GLU A 900 6.10 -3.74 -40.05
C GLU A 900 6.23 -3.93 -41.58
N ASN A 901 7.35 -4.55 -41.98
CA ASN A 901 7.57 -4.98 -43.36
C ASN A 901 6.99 -6.39 -43.59
N TRP A 902 6.50 -6.66 -44.81
CA TRP A 902 5.84 -7.92 -45.18
C TRP A 902 6.64 -9.17 -44.75
N PRO A 903 6.02 -10.17 -44.09
CA PRO A 903 4.59 -10.51 -44.09
C PRO A 903 3.74 -9.87 -42.97
N ASP A 904 4.34 -9.11 -42.07
CA ASP A 904 3.65 -8.55 -40.91
C ASP A 904 2.89 -7.27 -41.28
N SER A 905 1.87 -6.93 -40.49
CA SER A 905 0.97 -5.79 -40.76
C SER A 905 1.22 -4.70 -39.75
N ASN A 906 1.37 -3.45 -40.20
CA ASN A 906 1.55 -2.28 -39.34
C ASN A 906 0.56 -2.30 -38.17
N GLU A 907 1.09 -2.08 -36.99
CA GLU A 907 0.30 -2.02 -35.79
C GLU A 907 -0.09 -0.57 -35.47
N TYR A 908 -1.13 -0.39 -34.67
CA TYR A 908 -1.50 0.93 -34.14
C TYR A 908 -1.94 0.81 -32.69
N ALA A 909 -1.43 1.69 -31.84
CA ALA A 909 -1.89 1.79 -30.48
C ALA A 909 -2.50 3.15 -30.20
N THR A 910 -3.47 3.08 -29.32
CA THR A 910 -3.91 4.25 -28.63
C THR A 910 -3.79 4.10 -27.15
N ARG A 911 -3.26 5.14 -26.54
CA ARG A 911 -3.34 5.33 -25.11
C ARG A 911 -3.95 6.66 -24.76
N VAL A 912 -4.62 6.70 -23.62
CA VAL A 912 -5.27 7.90 -23.10
C VAL A 912 -4.94 8.10 -21.64
N MET A 913 -4.55 9.33 -21.32
CA MET A 913 -4.22 9.77 -19.99
C MET A 913 -5.47 9.91 -19.13
N SER A 914 -5.55 9.13 -18.04
CA SER A 914 -6.50 9.33 -16.94
C SER A 914 -6.41 10.77 -16.43
N PRO A 915 -7.53 11.49 -16.15
CA PRO A 915 -7.45 12.87 -15.72
C PRO A 915 -6.56 12.99 -14.49
N ARG A 916 -5.41 13.65 -14.64
CA ARG A 916 -4.47 13.86 -13.53
C ARG A 916 -4.80 15.18 -12.88
N PHE A 917 -5.15 15.13 -11.60
CA PHE A 917 -5.39 16.30 -10.78
C PHE A 917 -4.12 16.59 -10.00
N ILE A 918 -3.53 17.73 -10.29
CA ILE A 918 -2.20 18.07 -9.82
C ILE A 918 -2.36 19.39 -9.09
N ASN A 919 -2.34 19.32 -7.76
CA ASN A 919 -2.43 20.52 -6.94
C ASN A 919 -1.08 21.21 -6.99
N ILE A 920 -1.02 22.33 -7.70
CA ILE A 920 0.18 23.16 -7.79
C ILE A 920 -0.10 24.57 -7.31
N GLY A 921 0.84 25.15 -6.60
CA GLY A 921 0.65 26.44 -5.98
C GLY A 921 1.91 26.88 -5.27
N PRO A 922 1.81 27.87 -4.38
CA PRO A 922 2.97 28.55 -3.82
C PRO A 922 3.89 27.66 -2.96
N TYR A 923 3.41 26.49 -2.55
CA TYR A 923 4.11 25.52 -1.68
C TYR A 923 4.24 24.15 -2.36
N GLY A 924 3.97 24.10 -3.66
CA GLY A 924 4.09 22.94 -4.55
C GLY A 924 4.05 23.49 -5.98
N THR A 925 5.04 24.29 -6.34
CA THR A 925 5.03 25.13 -7.56
C THR A 925 5.32 24.33 -8.82
N HIS A 926 5.77 23.10 -8.68
CA HIS A 926 6.19 22.27 -9.78
C HIS A 926 5.59 20.88 -9.62
N ALA A 927 5.19 20.29 -10.73
CA ALA A 927 4.80 18.90 -10.78
C ALA A 927 5.29 18.30 -12.09
N GLU A 928 5.83 17.09 -12.00
CA GLU A 928 6.15 16.33 -13.19
C GLU A 928 5.21 15.16 -13.37
N LEU A 929 4.97 14.84 -14.62
CA LEU A 929 4.19 13.70 -15.01
C LEU A 929 4.89 13.00 -16.17
N GLY A 930 5.24 11.74 -15.96
CA GLY A 930 5.57 10.81 -17.02
C GLY A 930 4.32 10.10 -17.52
N TRP A 931 4.21 9.95 -18.83
CA TRP A 931 3.23 9.10 -19.47
C TRP A 931 3.90 8.28 -20.56
N ASN A 932 4.18 7.02 -20.22
CA ASN A 932 4.94 6.10 -21.05
C ASN A 932 4.03 4.99 -21.52
N GLU A 933 4.16 4.64 -22.78
CA GLU A 933 3.25 3.74 -23.45
C GLU A 933 3.98 2.93 -24.50
N GLY A 934 3.85 1.61 -24.42
CA GLY A 934 4.42 0.66 -25.36
C GLY A 934 3.39 0.10 -26.33
N MET A 935 3.90 -0.44 -27.43
CA MET A 935 3.15 -1.03 -28.51
C MET A 935 4.01 -2.03 -29.31
N GLY A 936 3.36 -3.06 -29.85
CA GLY A 936 3.96 -3.99 -30.83
C GLY A 936 4.99 -4.93 -30.26
N GLY A 937 5.34 -4.77 -28.98
CA GLY A 937 6.49 -5.41 -28.44
C GLY A 937 7.78 -4.70 -28.80
N GLU A 938 7.80 -3.65 -29.64
CA GLU A 938 9.03 -3.02 -30.17
C GLU A 938 9.07 -1.50 -30.03
N VAL A 939 7.91 -0.82 -30.10
CA VAL A 939 7.81 0.65 -30.06
C VAL A 939 7.34 1.17 -28.70
N ARG A 940 8.03 2.15 -28.13
CA ARG A 940 7.66 2.84 -26.87
C ARG A 940 7.68 4.35 -27.05
N ALA A 941 6.62 5.02 -26.65
CA ALA A 941 6.61 6.48 -26.51
C ALA A 941 6.62 6.92 -25.05
N GLU A 942 7.33 7.99 -24.76
CA GLU A 942 7.43 8.56 -23.42
C GLU A 942 7.19 10.07 -23.46
N LEU A 943 6.09 10.51 -22.85
CA LEU A 943 5.81 11.93 -22.62
C LEU A 943 6.23 12.32 -21.21
N TYR A 944 7.07 13.34 -21.13
CA TYR A 944 7.46 14.02 -19.92
C TYR A 944 6.82 15.40 -19.91
N LEU A 945 6.10 15.74 -18.84
CA LEU A 945 5.46 17.03 -18.64
C LEU A 945 5.95 17.66 -17.35
N ASN A 946 6.32 18.93 -17.42
CA ASN A 946 6.75 19.76 -16.31
C ASN A 946 5.78 20.92 -16.18
N LEU A 947 5.03 20.96 -15.08
CA LEU A 947 4.01 21.95 -14.79
C LEU A 947 4.54 22.94 -13.75
N ASP A 948 4.96 24.11 -14.20
CA ASP A 948 5.54 25.17 -13.39
C ASP A 948 4.52 26.29 -13.12
N TRP A 949 4.05 26.37 -11.88
CA TRP A 949 3.28 27.50 -11.39
C TRP A 949 4.11 28.79 -11.42
N ILE A 950 3.59 29.81 -12.12
CA ILE A 950 4.22 31.12 -12.29
C ILE A 950 3.53 32.14 -11.38
N PRO A 951 4.28 33.12 -10.80
CA PRO A 951 3.70 34.27 -10.12
C PRO A 951 2.60 34.96 -10.94
N GLY A 952 1.35 34.91 -10.46
CA GLY A 952 0.15 35.32 -11.20
C GLY A 952 -0.92 34.23 -11.31
N SER A 953 -0.63 33.00 -10.86
CA SER A 953 -1.51 31.82 -10.89
C SER A 953 -1.67 31.15 -12.27
N SER A 954 -0.78 31.46 -13.22
CA SER A 954 -0.66 30.76 -14.51
C SER A 954 0.35 29.61 -14.40
N ILE A 955 0.28 28.60 -15.27
CA ILE A 955 1.17 27.43 -15.27
C ILE A 955 1.94 27.38 -16.59
N THR A 956 3.26 27.34 -16.56
CA THR A 956 4.05 26.92 -17.74
C THR A 956 4.06 25.39 -17.79
N VAL A 957 3.72 24.82 -18.93
CA VAL A 957 3.87 23.39 -19.19
C VAL A 957 5.02 23.22 -20.15
N THR A 958 6.14 22.72 -19.66
CA THR A 958 7.28 22.27 -20.47
C THR A 958 7.08 20.79 -20.76
N TRP A 959 7.43 20.31 -21.94
CA TRP A 959 7.14 18.94 -22.33
C TRP A 959 8.21 18.36 -23.25
N THR A 960 8.42 17.06 -23.15
CA THR A 960 9.30 16.28 -24.03
C THR A 960 8.60 14.98 -24.39
N LEU A 961 8.43 14.71 -25.67
CA LEU A 961 7.87 13.47 -26.20
C LEU A 961 8.98 12.71 -26.92
N LYS A 962 9.22 11.49 -26.48
CA LYS A 962 10.20 10.56 -27.04
C LYS A 962 9.50 9.37 -27.70
N LEU A 963 10.14 8.82 -28.73
CA LEU A 963 9.80 7.60 -29.44
C LEU A 963 11.05 6.71 -29.43
N PHE A 964 10.88 5.48 -29.00
CA PHE A 964 11.90 4.43 -28.95
C PHE A 964 11.41 3.26 -29.80
N GLU A 965 12.29 2.63 -30.55
CA GLU A 965 11.99 1.48 -31.40
C GLU A 965 13.16 0.48 -31.36
N GLY A 966 12.85 -0.80 -31.21
CA GLY A 966 13.85 -1.86 -31.29
C GLY A 966 13.27 -3.21 -30.93
N THR A 967 14.08 -4.25 -30.78
CA THR A 967 13.60 -5.64 -30.59
C THR A 967 12.72 -5.91 -29.35
N SER A 968 12.52 -4.92 -28.47
CA SER A 968 11.56 -4.99 -27.38
C SER A 968 11.11 -3.58 -26.91
N GLU A 969 9.92 -3.41 -26.32
CA GLU A 969 9.50 -2.13 -25.66
C GLU A 969 10.41 -1.74 -24.45
N ALA A 970 11.25 -2.66 -24.01
CA ALA A 970 12.22 -2.46 -22.94
C ALA A 970 13.60 -1.98 -23.45
N THR A 971 13.78 -1.80 -24.76
CA THR A 971 14.99 -1.18 -25.30
C THR A 971 15.07 0.29 -24.90
N ASP A 972 16.28 0.82 -24.91
CA ASP A 972 16.55 2.25 -24.75
C ASP A 972 17.05 2.86 -26.07
N ASP A 973 16.68 2.23 -27.19
CA ASP A 973 17.02 2.68 -28.54
C ASP A 973 16.07 3.82 -28.92
N LEU A 974 16.61 5.02 -29.09
CA LEU A 974 15.85 6.26 -29.14
C LEU A 974 15.84 6.83 -30.56
N ASP A 975 14.70 6.67 -31.24
CA ASP A 975 14.57 6.99 -32.66
C ASP A 975 13.81 8.29 -32.94
N GLY A 976 13.25 8.95 -31.92
CA GLY A 976 12.62 10.24 -32.10
C GLY A 976 12.44 11.04 -30.81
N GLU A 977 12.65 12.35 -30.87
CA GLU A 977 12.41 13.25 -29.74
C GLU A 977 11.93 14.63 -30.19
N LEU A 978 10.94 15.19 -29.50
CA LEU A 978 10.55 16.59 -29.63
C LEU A 978 10.20 17.18 -28.28
N SER A 979 10.63 18.43 -28.04
CA SER A 979 10.36 19.15 -26.80
C SER A 979 9.77 20.53 -27.06
N GLY A 980 9.01 21.06 -26.11
CA GLY A 980 8.44 22.40 -26.20
C GLY A 980 7.93 22.94 -24.86
N SER A 981 7.32 24.12 -24.90
CA SER A 981 6.66 24.70 -23.73
C SER A 981 5.45 25.55 -24.12
N LEU A 982 4.46 25.66 -23.24
CA LEU A 982 3.29 26.52 -23.39
C LEU A 982 2.88 27.09 -22.02
N SER A 983 2.12 28.18 -21.97
CA SER A 983 1.62 28.74 -20.70
C SER A 983 0.08 28.71 -20.64
N VAL A 984 -0.46 28.15 -19.56
CA VAL A 984 -1.88 28.06 -19.25
C VAL A 984 -2.25 29.06 -18.17
N ALA A 985 -2.96 30.11 -18.56
CA ALA A 985 -3.41 31.15 -17.65
C ALA A 985 -4.33 30.60 -16.53
N LYS A 986 -4.48 31.36 -15.44
CA LYS A 986 -5.45 31.01 -14.37
C LYS A 986 -6.85 30.83 -14.93
N ASP A 987 -7.54 29.80 -14.47
CA ASP A 987 -8.91 29.44 -14.82
C ASP A 987 -9.12 29.16 -16.33
N ALA A 988 -8.04 28.81 -17.04
CA ALA A 988 -8.03 28.54 -18.47
C ALA A 988 -7.63 27.08 -18.80
N THR A 989 -7.94 26.66 -20.02
CA THR A 989 -7.54 25.37 -20.60
C THR A 989 -6.81 25.59 -21.93
N GLN A 990 -5.71 24.89 -22.17
CA GLN A 990 -5.03 24.83 -23.48
C GLN A 990 -4.89 23.39 -23.99
N GLU A 991 -4.89 23.23 -25.31
CA GLU A 991 -4.58 21.99 -26.02
C GLU A 991 -3.15 22.03 -26.57
N LEU A 992 -2.42 20.92 -26.43
CA LEU A 992 -1.08 20.69 -26.94
C LEU A 992 -1.09 19.52 -27.93
N PRO A 993 -1.08 19.79 -29.25
CA PRO A 993 -0.91 18.78 -30.29
C PRO A 993 0.57 18.63 -30.68
N VAL A 994 1.11 17.41 -30.64
CA VAL A 994 2.54 17.11 -30.88
C VAL A 994 2.69 15.79 -31.62
N LYS A 995 3.46 15.75 -32.71
CA LYS A 995 3.78 14.50 -33.43
C LYS A 995 5.29 14.33 -33.57
N VAL A 996 5.82 13.16 -33.19
CA VAL A 996 7.22 12.75 -33.31
C VAL A 996 7.29 11.53 -34.22
N LYS A 997 8.23 11.51 -35.16
CA LYS A 997 8.47 10.39 -36.08
C LYS A 997 9.84 9.77 -35.81
N ASN A 998 10.03 8.50 -36.16
CA ASN A 998 11.33 7.85 -36.23
C ASN A 998 12.25 8.61 -37.22
N THR A 999 13.52 8.79 -36.85
CA THR A 999 14.55 9.49 -37.63
C THR A 999 15.71 8.63 -38.13
N ASP A 1000 15.82 7.39 -37.69
CA ASP A 1000 17.06 6.60 -37.80
C ASP A 1000 16.97 5.44 -38.81
N GLU A 1001 15.82 4.77 -38.99
CA GLU A 1001 15.74 3.56 -39.83
C GLU A 1001 14.93 3.69 -41.15
N GLY A 1002 14.24 4.81 -41.37
CA GLY A 1002 13.58 5.12 -42.66
C GLY A 1002 12.21 4.47 -42.87
N ASP A 1003 11.65 3.89 -41.81
CA ASP A 1003 10.23 3.60 -41.59
C ASP A 1003 9.41 4.90 -41.35
N ASP A 1004 8.08 4.77 -41.28
CA ASP A 1004 7.13 5.85 -40.98
C ASP A 1004 6.50 5.68 -39.59
N ASP A 1005 7.30 5.27 -38.61
CA ASP A 1005 6.86 5.14 -37.22
C ASP A 1005 6.76 6.46 -36.50
N TYR A 1006 5.75 6.55 -35.63
CA TYR A 1006 5.43 7.81 -35.00
C TYR A 1006 4.63 7.68 -33.72
N VAL A 1007 4.78 8.71 -32.88
CA VAL A 1007 3.84 9.06 -31.82
C VAL A 1007 3.16 10.40 -32.09
N ASP A 1008 1.82 10.45 -31.97
CA ASP A 1008 0.98 11.66 -32.13
C ASP A 1008 0.14 11.90 -30.87
N LEU A 1009 0.44 12.96 -30.14
CA LEU A 1009 -0.11 13.35 -28.85
C LEU A 1009 -1.07 14.54 -29.00
N ARG A 1010 -2.21 14.47 -28.32
CA ARG A 1010 -3.07 15.61 -27.99
C ARG A 1010 -3.30 15.69 -26.49
N LEU A 1011 -2.87 16.76 -25.84
CA LEU A 1011 -2.98 16.95 -24.40
C LEU A 1011 -3.71 18.25 -24.04
N PHE A 1012 -4.82 18.16 -23.33
CA PHE A 1012 -5.54 19.26 -22.70
C PHE A 1012 -5.05 19.50 -21.27
N ILE A 1013 -4.70 20.75 -20.96
CA ILE A 1013 -4.20 21.19 -19.66
C ILE A 1013 -5.13 22.29 -19.15
N SER A 1014 -5.82 22.07 -18.03
CA SER A 1014 -6.67 23.07 -17.36
C SER A 1014 -6.05 23.53 -16.06
N ASN A 1015 -6.19 24.80 -15.68
CA ASN A 1015 -5.62 25.37 -14.46
C ASN A 1015 -6.73 25.97 -13.58
N ASN A 1016 -7.23 25.22 -12.59
CA ASN A 1016 -8.38 25.60 -11.74
C ASN A 1016 -7.94 26.09 -10.35
N ARG A 1017 -8.82 26.76 -9.59
CA ARG A 1017 -8.57 27.09 -8.16
C ARG A 1017 -8.73 25.83 -7.29
N ALA A 1018 -7.79 25.57 -6.39
CA ALA A 1018 -7.90 24.47 -5.44
C ALA A 1018 -8.95 24.79 -4.35
N PRO A 1019 -9.79 23.81 -3.95
CA PRO A 1019 -10.86 23.99 -2.96
C PRO A 1019 -10.37 24.22 -1.54
#